data_AF-D5E5R9-F1
#
_entry.id   AF-D5E5R9-F1
#
_cell.length_a   1.000
_cell.length_b   1.000
_cell.length_c   1.000
_cell.angle_alpha   90.00
_cell.angle_beta   90.00
_cell.angle_gamma   90.00
#
_symmetry.space_group_name_H-M   'P 1'
#
loop_
_entity.id
_entity.type
_entity.pdbx_description
1 polymer ?
#
loop_
_entity_poly.entity_id
_entity_poly.type
_entity_poly.pdbx_seq_one_letter_code
_entity_poly.pdbx_strand_id
1 'polypeptide(L)'
;MKKIKMMLLSLPLAISPVIALTACNKEVKNENFKENIDLKLNQMRTTLNQVKDIKQLNSLYDALDKQIKALVEKANQIENITSDFYQTVSTAQDNQFRQITYEVSKLAKNSSEADPNSAAELDKTKKLLDKMKSDYDKSIKELQKMLDEAKAKMSADELPRNDISAKEALNTIFNFIEVEFHDAWKKQQPDKYKENHTFWESMIKGVLESKELINKEPEDFTNVKYFERLVLHFIDKLAVLQDYLEGEKKVELVHAKEKFMTALFEWRVNDITKAINAISKQKTTENPKKDEHIKILNDAKTEYEVIMKQSVDFPSQTFKFKYLEENIIYKLLLDPNKYHTYRGEYKLTFESNEFPVYKQINNKKLLDELNILTSKIYDEYSAFFGTKAQYFLTSVYFTKKLYIFKENIQFLKNVRYTSEANTKKEVLYYIEKARSILFDLEKVDYIKLRDEYKTKNASLLSATEANSVRKFVNSNITPKKDENKNYELFELWAKKELTKLDRLKEDSFVNAFHKHVAIKKIETHIKTIYDYMNYWTTLKEDPNSPELKSLLSYDKDLSKYDKSIADENKIIDEYKTNNTFLSVELKKVVEIMPSTQDEVNLKKYFVDSLNKATTFKTLIEKEVAEAGKFENYADDFKTLLINSINLYVNEVIKLNSEAKDKSIEQLKNMASILQTKFVELNKKVGHENEGKKTLLFERLNDNAFQEGYNETDETYTKISKLVIELQKVIEATKSNLFSTKDEAKTFIEKQDLIFKKFETDVIAAKTAEVFTGIGDTNEFTNNFDKLLNEYKVVWNTLVAQKDAELAVINPLLILLNNKSKEQLETFGFDDTGFNKSSKGKILTYIEDSNNNISGYQRKKTQIEKLTKIVPGQELYALIRLWVKNESAQLSARLISDKHDDKETYKLLTGAFEAIRSKNQLFRNLNDIQPSFISFTDPKNDGKQGEVIAKIKELELAYAQASLNALKVFKDQSSTQELKTSAKEALTTSRKAYYDYLNSSDFSIERNSEIRQLASKYTNYEDYNNQGFQPFHIAYLYGELVSLTDTMNWLYDSYIKE
;
A
#
# COMPACT_ATOMS: atom_id res chain seq x y z
N MET A 1 60.70 38.92 -5.93
CA MET A 1 59.31 39.44 -5.97
C MET A 1 58.21 38.44 -5.54
N LYS A 2 58.33 37.12 -5.77
CA LYS A 2 57.32 36.14 -5.29
C LYS A 2 57.23 35.96 -3.76
N LYS A 3 58.34 36.10 -3.02
CA LYS A 3 58.35 35.93 -1.55
C LYS A 3 57.61 37.02 -0.75
N ILE A 4 57.53 38.25 -1.29
CA ILE A 4 56.85 39.37 -0.59
C ILE A 4 55.33 39.35 -0.87
N LYS A 5 54.89 38.81 -2.02
CA LYS A 5 53.47 38.53 -2.28
C LYS A 5 52.96 37.34 -1.45
N MET A 6 53.80 36.32 -1.21
CA MET A 6 53.43 35.15 -0.38
C MET A 6 53.29 35.47 1.11
N MET A 7 54.09 36.38 1.68
CA MET A 7 53.91 36.83 3.07
C MET A 7 52.62 37.62 3.31
N LEU A 8 52.12 38.34 2.30
CA LEU A 8 50.88 39.14 2.40
C LEU A 8 49.61 38.30 2.18
N LEU A 9 49.72 37.11 1.58
CA LEU A 9 48.60 36.21 1.27
C LEU A 9 48.41 35.08 2.31
N SER A 10 49.36 34.85 3.22
CA SER A 10 49.23 33.89 4.34
C SER A 10 48.63 34.48 5.61
N LEU A 11 47.97 35.64 5.49
CA LEU A 11 47.49 36.45 6.62
C LEU A 11 46.01 36.23 7.03
N PRO A 12 45.33 35.14 6.66
CA PRO A 12 44.24 34.67 7.50
C PRO A 12 44.38 33.18 7.74
N LEU A 13 44.75 32.79 8.96
CA LEU A 13 44.44 31.51 9.64
C LEU A 13 45.26 31.41 10.94
N ALA A 14 45.07 32.38 11.84
CA ALA A 14 45.34 32.22 13.26
C ALA A 14 44.07 32.60 14.03
N ILE A 15 42.95 32.03 13.60
CA ILE A 15 41.75 31.97 14.41
C ILE A 15 41.87 30.68 15.23
N SER A 16 41.79 30.82 16.55
CA SER A 16 41.66 29.75 17.57
C SER A 16 42.93 29.02 18.02
N PRO A 17 43.65 29.61 18.99
CA PRO A 17 43.99 28.81 20.19
C PRO A 17 43.41 29.38 21.50
N VAL A 18 42.99 30.65 21.52
CA VAL A 18 42.45 31.28 22.75
C VAL A 18 41.05 30.75 23.10
N ILE A 19 40.25 30.37 22.09
CA ILE A 19 38.91 29.78 22.29
C ILE A 19 38.98 28.39 22.95
N ALA A 20 40.08 27.64 22.76
CA ALA A 20 40.30 26.37 23.45
C ALA A 20 40.69 26.55 24.93
N LEU A 21 41.32 27.67 25.30
CA LEU A 21 41.74 27.94 26.67
C LEU A 21 40.61 28.43 27.57
N THR A 22 39.63 29.17 27.03
CA THR A 22 38.46 29.61 27.81
C THR A 22 37.39 28.53 28.02
N ALA A 23 37.36 27.49 27.17
CA ALA A 23 36.40 26.38 27.32
C ALA A 23 36.91 25.24 28.23
N CYS A 24 38.22 25.12 28.45
CA CYS A 24 38.81 23.98 29.17
C CYS A 24 39.36 24.27 30.57
N ASN A 25 39.38 25.52 31.05
CA ASN A 25 39.71 25.83 32.45
C ASN A 25 38.46 26.21 33.26
N LYS A 26 38.00 25.29 34.11
CA LYS A 26 37.00 25.58 35.15
C LYS A 26 37.59 26.24 36.41
N GLU A 27 38.85 26.69 36.35
CA GLU A 27 39.45 27.61 37.31
C GLU A 27 40.28 28.66 36.56
N VAL A 28 39.61 29.66 35.98
CA VAL A 28 40.26 30.91 35.58
C VAL A 28 39.88 31.94 36.63
N LYS A 29 40.87 32.39 37.42
CA LYS A 29 40.78 33.67 38.13
C LYS A 29 40.27 34.70 37.13
N ASN A 30 39.11 35.33 37.40
CA ASN A 30 38.52 36.45 36.66
C ASN A 30 39.52 37.11 35.69
N GLU A 31 39.55 36.67 34.43
CA GLU A 31 40.31 37.37 33.39
C GLU A 31 39.61 38.72 33.19
N ASN A 32 40.24 39.78 33.68
CA ASN A 32 39.70 41.11 33.62
C ASN A 32 39.81 41.61 32.16
N PHE A 33 38.82 41.28 31.33
CA PHE A 33 38.79 41.68 29.91
C PHE A 33 39.01 43.19 29.72
N LYS A 34 38.61 44.02 30.70
CA LYS A 34 38.90 45.45 30.71
C LYS A 34 40.39 45.74 30.68
N GLU A 35 41.16 45.10 31.54
CA GLU A 35 42.62 45.28 31.64
C GLU A 35 43.33 44.84 30.35
N ASN A 36 42.89 43.73 29.76
CA ASN A 36 43.42 43.25 28.48
C ASN A 36 43.04 44.15 27.28
N ILE A 37 41.83 44.72 27.26
CA ILE A 37 41.42 45.70 26.25
C ILE A 37 42.23 46.99 26.40
N ASP A 38 42.37 47.50 27.62
CA ASP A 38 43.14 48.72 27.87
C ASP A 38 44.62 48.53 27.50
N LEU A 39 45.20 47.35 27.78
CA LEU A 39 46.54 46.97 27.32
C LEU A 39 46.64 47.02 25.78
N LYS A 40 45.69 46.41 25.06
CA LYS A 40 45.67 46.39 23.59
C LYS A 40 45.49 47.79 22.99
N LEU A 41 44.58 48.61 23.54
CA LEU A 41 44.38 49.99 23.08
C LEU A 41 45.63 50.85 23.33
N ASN A 42 46.35 50.62 24.44
CA ASN A 42 47.63 51.26 24.70
C ASN A 42 48.73 50.81 23.73
N GLN A 43 48.78 49.52 23.38
CA GLN A 43 49.68 49.00 22.34
C GLN A 43 49.37 49.59 20.97
N MET A 44 48.09 49.70 20.61
CA MET A 44 47.63 50.35 19.37
C MET A 44 48.09 51.81 19.30
N ARG A 45 47.93 52.58 20.39
CA ARG A 45 48.44 53.96 20.49
C ARG A 45 49.95 54.03 20.36
N THR A 46 50.65 53.15 21.07
CA THR A 46 52.11 53.10 21.06
C THR A 46 52.64 52.81 19.66
N THR A 47 52.00 51.89 18.95
CA THR A 47 52.35 51.52 17.57
C THR A 47 52.04 52.66 16.60
N LEU A 48 50.88 53.30 16.74
CA LEU A 48 50.50 54.44 15.90
C LEU A 48 51.44 55.64 16.09
N ASN A 49 51.88 55.91 17.31
CA ASN A 49 52.82 56.98 17.62
C ASN A 49 54.18 56.81 16.92
N GLN A 50 54.56 55.58 16.55
CA GLN A 50 55.82 55.33 15.84
C GLN A 50 55.82 55.87 14.41
N VAL A 51 54.65 56.14 13.82
CA VAL A 51 54.52 56.70 12.47
C VAL A 51 54.10 58.18 12.45
N LYS A 52 53.91 58.79 13.63
CA LYS A 52 53.41 60.17 13.78
C LYS A 52 54.28 61.23 13.10
N ASP A 53 55.59 61.03 13.11
CA ASP A 53 56.57 62.00 12.60
C ASP A 53 57.00 61.70 11.15
N ILE A 54 56.30 60.78 10.45
CA ILE A 54 56.54 60.46 9.04
C ILE A 54 55.51 61.20 8.20
N LYS A 55 55.92 62.30 7.56
CA LYS A 55 55.00 63.25 6.92
C LYS A 55 54.07 62.62 5.88
N GLN A 56 54.55 61.61 5.14
CA GLN A 56 53.76 60.89 4.13
C GLN A 56 52.71 59.94 4.72
N LEU A 57 52.76 59.67 6.04
CA LEU A 57 51.81 58.81 6.75
C LEU A 57 50.80 59.58 7.61
N ASN A 58 50.83 60.91 7.62
CA ASN A 58 49.93 61.73 8.44
C ASN A 58 48.44 61.39 8.22
N SER A 59 48.02 61.18 6.97
CA SER A 59 46.63 60.79 6.67
C SER A 59 46.26 59.41 7.24
N LEU A 60 47.20 58.46 7.29
CA LEU A 60 46.99 57.15 7.90
C LEU A 60 46.99 57.27 9.43
N TYR A 61 47.89 58.09 9.97
CA TYR A 61 47.96 58.40 11.39
C TYR A 61 46.63 58.95 11.91
N ASP A 62 46.08 59.96 11.24
CA ASP A 62 44.83 60.61 11.63
C ASP A 62 43.63 59.65 11.57
N ALA A 63 43.56 58.82 10.52
CA ALA A 63 42.48 57.84 10.36
C ALA A 63 42.49 56.78 11.47
N LEU A 64 43.68 56.26 11.80
CA LEU A 64 43.85 55.24 12.84
C LEU A 64 43.72 55.82 14.25
N ASP A 65 44.15 57.07 14.49
CA ASP A 65 43.98 57.75 15.77
C ASP A 65 42.49 57.97 16.07
N LYS A 66 41.71 58.36 15.05
CA LYS A 66 40.26 58.46 15.14
C LYS A 66 39.62 57.11 15.47
N GLN A 67 40.07 56.02 14.85
CA GLN A 67 39.58 54.68 15.13
C GLN A 67 39.90 54.22 16.55
N ILE A 68 41.13 54.45 17.04
CA ILE A 68 41.51 54.14 18.43
C ILE A 68 40.66 54.94 19.41
N LYS A 69 40.49 56.26 19.19
CA LYS A 69 39.70 57.11 20.08
C LYS A 69 38.26 56.61 20.21
N ALA A 70 37.63 56.24 19.10
CA ALA A 70 36.29 55.64 19.10
C ALA A 70 36.23 54.31 19.88
N LEU A 71 37.26 53.46 19.76
CA LEU A 71 37.33 52.20 20.51
C LEU A 71 37.55 52.44 22.01
N VAL A 72 38.36 53.44 22.39
CA VAL A 72 38.58 53.83 23.79
C VAL A 72 37.30 54.40 24.40
N GLU A 73 36.59 55.29 23.70
CA GLU A 73 35.30 55.81 24.15
C GLU A 73 34.30 54.69 24.36
N LYS A 74 34.18 53.78 23.39
CA LYS A 74 33.30 52.62 23.49
C LYS A 74 33.69 51.68 24.64
N ALA A 75 34.99 51.47 24.88
CA ALA A 75 35.49 50.66 25.99
C ALA A 75 35.24 51.28 27.37
N ASN A 76 35.01 52.59 27.45
CA ASN A 76 34.70 53.30 28.70
C ASN A 76 33.19 53.42 28.96
N GLN A 77 32.35 53.24 27.93
CA GLN A 77 30.89 53.29 28.04
C GLN A 77 30.24 51.94 28.37
N ILE A 78 30.97 50.83 28.19
CA ILE A 78 30.45 49.48 28.43
C ILE A 78 30.72 49.06 29.89
N GLU A 79 29.67 48.91 30.71
CA GLU A 79 29.77 48.46 32.11
C GLU A 79 30.27 47.00 32.24
N ASN A 80 29.85 46.11 31.32
CA ASN A 80 30.26 44.70 31.29
C ASN A 80 30.86 44.35 29.93
N ILE A 81 32.20 44.31 29.86
CA ILE A 81 32.93 44.01 28.63
C ILE A 81 32.77 42.53 28.27
N THR A 82 32.28 42.27 27.05
CA THR A 82 32.07 40.93 26.51
C THR A 82 33.27 40.45 25.70
N SER A 83 33.38 39.13 25.51
CA SER A 83 34.33 38.49 24.60
C SER A 83 34.25 39.07 23.17
N ASP A 84 33.04 39.39 22.70
CA ASP A 84 32.81 39.97 21.36
C ASP A 84 33.47 41.34 21.19
N PHE A 85 33.45 42.17 22.23
CA PHE A 85 34.11 43.47 22.19
C PHE A 85 35.63 43.34 22.27
N TYR A 86 36.15 42.41 23.08
CA TYR A 86 37.57 42.06 23.07
C TYR A 86 38.04 41.59 21.69
N GLN A 87 37.23 40.77 21.00
CA GLN A 87 37.50 40.30 19.65
C GLN A 87 37.47 41.45 18.63
N THR A 88 36.56 42.40 18.80
CA THR A 88 36.48 43.62 17.98
C THR A 88 37.75 44.47 18.12
N VAL A 89 38.23 44.69 19.35
CA VAL A 89 39.47 45.45 19.62
C VAL A 89 40.68 44.69 19.08
N SER A 90 40.74 43.36 19.24
CA SER A 90 41.83 42.55 18.68
C SER A 90 41.87 42.58 17.15
N THR A 91 40.72 42.48 16.50
CA THR A 91 40.63 42.59 15.03
C THR A 91 41.03 43.99 14.55
N ALA A 92 40.66 45.04 15.30
CA ALA A 92 41.07 46.40 14.98
C ALA A 92 42.59 46.61 15.15
N GLN A 93 43.20 46.04 16.19
CA GLN A 93 44.65 46.04 16.40
C GLN A 93 45.40 45.37 15.23
N ASP A 94 44.93 44.20 14.79
CA ASP A 94 45.53 43.47 13.67
C ASP A 94 45.41 44.25 12.35
N ASN A 95 44.23 44.82 12.08
CA ASN A 95 44.00 45.65 10.90
C ASN A 95 44.88 46.90 10.92
N GLN A 96 45.00 47.57 12.07
CA GLN A 96 45.90 48.70 12.24
C GLN A 96 47.34 48.32 11.92
N PHE A 97 47.84 47.22 12.50
CA PHE A 97 49.21 46.77 12.26
C PHE A 97 49.46 46.47 10.78
N ARG A 98 48.50 45.82 10.09
CA ARG A 98 48.59 45.56 8.65
C ARG A 98 48.62 46.83 7.82
N GLN A 99 47.75 47.80 8.11
CA GLN A 99 47.70 49.06 7.36
C GLN A 99 48.98 49.85 7.53
N ILE A 100 49.50 49.96 8.76
CA ILE A 100 50.79 50.60 9.04
C ILE A 100 51.91 49.87 8.29
N THR A 101 51.99 48.54 8.42
CA THR A 101 53.06 47.75 7.77
C THR A 101 53.00 47.85 6.25
N TYR A 102 51.81 47.85 5.66
CA TYR A 102 51.61 47.95 4.21
C TYR A 102 52.06 49.29 3.67
N GLU A 103 51.62 50.41 4.27
CA GLU A 103 51.98 51.75 3.80
C GLU A 103 53.46 52.08 4.09
N VAL A 104 54.01 51.66 5.24
CA VAL A 104 55.46 51.74 5.53
C VAL A 104 56.28 50.93 4.51
N SER A 105 55.83 49.73 4.15
CA SER A 105 56.50 48.88 3.14
C SER A 105 56.41 49.45 1.73
N LYS A 106 55.29 50.12 1.40
CA LYS A 106 55.08 50.80 0.11
C LYS A 106 55.95 52.05 0.00
N LEU A 107 56.01 52.86 1.06
CA LEU A 107 56.91 54.01 1.13
C LEU A 107 58.38 53.59 1.03
N ALA A 108 58.80 52.55 1.74
CA ALA A 108 60.17 52.03 1.68
C ALA A 108 60.56 51.44 0.30
N LYS A 109 59.59 51.05 -0.53
CA LYS A 109 59.81 50.58 -1.91
C LYS A 109 59.82 51.72 -2.93
N ASN A 110 58.89 52.66 -2.82
CA ASN A 110 58.69 53.74 -3.80
C ASN A 110 59.71 54.90 -3.66
N SER A 111 60.39 55.00 -2.52
CA SER A 111 61.42 56.03 -2.24
C SER A 111 62.80 55.70 -2.82
N SER A 112 62.90 54.67 -3.67
CA SER A 112 64.10 54.41 -4.48
C SER A 112 64.23 55.33 -5.71
N GLU A 113 63.23 56.20 -5.98
CA GLU A 113 63.17 57.00 -7.22
C GLU A 113 62.81 58.52 -7.10
N ALA A 114 62.92 59.20 -5.94
CA ALA A 114 62.81 60.69 -5.93
C ALA A 114 63.43 61.44 -4.71
N ASP A 115 64.14 62.55 -5.03
CA ASP A 115 64.57 63.73 -4.25
C ASP A 115 65.61 63.59 -3.07
N PRO A 116 66.78 64.27 -3.10
CA PRO A 116 67.86 64.11 -2.10
C PRO A 116 67.57 64.56 -0.66
N ASN A 117 66.47 65.28 -0.39
CA ASN A 117 66.11 65.72 0.97
C ASN A 117 65.39 64.65 1.83
N SER A 118 65.26 63.41 1.33
CA SER A 118 64.45 62.34 1.95
C SER A 118 65.25 61.25 2.71
N ALA A 119 66.59 61.31 2.77
CA ALA A 119 67.43 60.24 3.33
C ALA A 119 67.22 59.98 4.83
N ALA A 120 66.94 61.02 5.63
CA ALA A 120 66.69 60.89 7.07
C ALA A 120 65.31 60.31 7.39
N GLU A 121 64.29 60.59 6.58
CA GLU A 121 62.96 59.95 6.68
C GLU A 121 63.01 58.50 6.20
N LEU A 122 63.83 58.19 5.19
CA LEU A 122 64.03 56.83 4.69
C LEU A 122 64.69 55.92 5.74
N ASP A 123 65.73 56.41 6.43
CA ASP A 123 66.42 55.66 7.49
C ASP A 123 65.49 55.39 8.68
N LYS A 124 64.69 56.39 9.08
CA LYS A 124 63.64 56.20 10.10
C LYS A 124 62.61 55.14 9.68
N THR A 125 62.16 55.17 8.43
CA THR A 125 61.17 54.23 7.89
C THR A 125 61.73 52.80 7.80
N LYS A 126 62.99 52.62 7.40
CA LYS A 126 63.67 51.30 7.37
C LYS A 126 63.92 50.75 8.77
N LYS A 127 64.42 51.56 9.70
CA LYS A 127 64.61 51.14 11.11
C LYS A 127 63.30 50.75 11.77
N LEU A 128 62.22 51.47 11.47
CA LEU A 128 60.89 51.10 11.97
C LEU A 128 60.42 49.76 11.39
N LEU A 129 60.59 49.54 10.08
CA LEU A 129 60.22 48.28 9.43
C LEU A 129 61.00 47.08 9.99
N ASP A 130 62.29 47.22 10.25
CA ASP A 130 63.12 46.15 10.80
C ASP A 130 62.79 45.88 12.28
N LYS A 131 62.47 46.93 13.05
CA LYS A 131 61.93 46.77 14.41
C LYS A 131 60.60 46.03 14.41
N MET A 132 59.66 46.39 13.52
CA MET A 132 58.36 45.72 13.40
C MET A 132 58.49 44.24 12.98
N LYS A 133 59.44 43.89 12.11
CA LYS A 133 59.75 42.49 11.78
C LYS A 133 60.30 41.72 12.99
N SER A 134 61.23 42.32 13.71
CA SER A 134 61.82 41.71 14.91
C SER A 134 60.77 41.48 16.01
N ASP A 135 59.89 42.45 16.24
CA ASP A 135 58.80 42.33 17.22
C ASP A 135 57.80 41.23 16.80
N TYR A 136 57.52 41.11 15.50
CA TYR A 136 56.66 40.06 14.95
C TYR A 136 57.27 38.66 15.07
N ASP A 137 58.55 38.49 14.74
CA ASP A 137 59.27 37.22 14.92
C ASP A 137 59.30 36.79 16.40
N LYS A 138 59.38 37.76 17.32
CA LYS A 138 59.31 37.51 18.76
C LYS A 138 57.91 37.03 19.17
N SER A 139 56.84 37.65 18.66
CA SER A 139 55.47 37.21 18.91
C SER A 139 55.16 35.83 18.31
N ILE A 140 55.71 35.47 17.14
CA ILE A 140 55.57 34.12 16.57
C ILE A 140 56.22 33.08 17.50
N LYS A 141 57.42 33.37 18.01
CA LYS A 141 58.10 32.46 18.95
C LYS A 141 57.34 32.32 20.26
N GLU A 142 56.75 33.40 20.77
CA GLU A 142 55.88 33.35 21.95
C GLU A 142 54.59 32.56 21.69
N LEU A 143 53.95 32.72 20.53
CA LEU A 143 52.78 31.94 20.14
C LEU A 143 53.11 30.45 19.95
N GLN A 144 54.27 30.13 19.37
CA GLN A 144 54.75 28.75 19.26
C GLN A 144 55.02 28.16 20.65
N LYS A 145 55.66 28.92 21.54
CA LYS A 145 55.85 28.51 22.92
C LYS A 145 54.51 28.29 23.65
N MET A 146 53.53 29.18 23.49
CA MET A 146 52.19 29.03 24.08
C MET A 146 51.43 27.84 23.47
N LEU A 147 51.60 27.58 22.18
CA LEU A 147 51.04 26.41 21.50
C LEU A 147 51.69 25.11 22.00
N ASP A 148 53.00 25.10 22.19
CA ASP A 148 53.74 23.96 22.73
C ASP A 148 53.40 23.73 24.22
N GLU A 149 53.21 24.79 25.00
CA GLU A 149 52.71 24.72 26.38
C GLU A 149 51.25 24.24 26.43
N ALA A 150 50.39 24.67 25.50
CA ALA A 150 49.01 24.19 25.39
C ALA A 150 48.96 22.71 24.96
N LYS A 151 49.78 22.30 23.99
CA LYS A 151 49.95 20.90 23.59
C LYS A 151 50.48 20.04 24.73
N ALA A 152 51.46 20.53 25.48
CA ALA A 152 51.97 19.83 26.66
C ALA A 152 50.88 19.65 27.73
N LYS A 153 50.06 20.68 27.99
CA LYS A 153 48.90 20.58 28.90
C LYS A 153 47.79 19.65 28.38
N MET A 154 47.54 19.63 27.08
CA MET A 154 46.57 18.71 26.45
C MET A 154 47.05 17.25 26.48
N SER A 155 48.33 17.01 26.20
CA SER A 155 48.95 15.68 26.22
C SER A 155 49.00 15.02 27.61
N ALA A 156 48.92 15.82 28.68
CA ALA A 156 48.89 15.30 30.05
C ALA A 156 47.53 14.69 30.45
N ASP A 157 46.43 15.06 29.76
CA ASP A 157 45.06 14.58 30.01
C ASP A 157 44.54 13.66 28.88
N GLU A 158 45.36 13.37 27.85
CA GLU A 158 45.02 12.49 26.73
C GLU A 158 44.73 11.06 27.21
N LEU A 159 43.69 10.46 26.63
CA LEU A 159 43.27 9.11 26.94
C LEU A 159 44.34 8.14 26.42
N PRO A 160 44.96 7.33 27.30
CA PRO A 160 46.06 6.44 26.91
C PRO A 160 45.52 5.34 26.02
N ARG A 161 45.84 5.43 24.72
CA ARG A 161 45.46 4.48 23.69
C ARG A 161 46.67 3.73 23.18
N ASN A 162 46.45 2.56 22.59
CA ASN A 162 47.50 1.88 21.85
C ASN A 162 47.91 2.70 20.61
N ASP A 163 49.18 2.56 20.23
CA ASP A 163 49.78 3.23 19.06
C ASP A 163 49.35 2.60 17.72
N ILE A 164 48.26 1.85 17.69
CA ILE A 164 47.85 1.05 16.52
C ILE A 164 46.37 1.31 16.23
N SER A 165 46.09 1.80 15.03
CA SER A 165 44.74 2.07 14.50
C SER A 165 44.52 1.31 13.19
N ALA A 166 43.31 0.77 13.00
CA ALA A 166 42.88 0.16 11.75
C ALA A 166 42.84 1.18 10.61
N LYS A 167 42.38 2.41 10.90
CA LYS A 167 42.35 3.49 9.91
C LYS A 167 43.75 3.90 9.47
N GLU A 168 44.68 4.02 10.41
CA GLU A 168 46.07 4.33 10.10
C GLU A 168 46.72 3.20 9.29
N ALA A 169 46.52 1.94 9.70
CA ALA A 169 47.01 0.78 8.95
C ALA A 169 46.46 0.72 7.51
N LEU A 170 45.15 0.94 7.33
CA LEU A 170 44.53 1.00 6.00
C LEU A 170 45.09 2.16 5.17
N ASN A 171 45.25 3.35 5.75
CA ASN A 171 45.84 4.49 5.06
C ASN A 171 47.30 4.23 4.67
N THR A 172 48.09 3.53 5.50
CA THR A 172 49.44 3.10 5.14
C THR A 172 49.40 2.14 3.95
N ILE A 173 48.53 1.13 3.97
CA ILE A 173 48.35 0.20 2.83
C ILE A 173 47.92 0.93 1.56
N PHE A 174 46.95 1.86 1.67
CA PHE A 174 46.45 2.63 0.54
C PHE A 174 47.53 3.54 -0.05
N ASN A 175 48.25 4.28 0.78
CA ASN A 175 49.33 5.16 0.33
C ASN A 175 50.48 4.35 -0.29
N PHE A 176 50.79 3.17 0.24
CA PHE A 176 51.78 2.28 -0.36
C PHE A 176 51.36 1.85 -1.78
N ILE A 177 50.11 1.45 -1.98
CA ILE A 177 49.59 1.04 -3.29
C ILE A 177 49.52 2.23 -4.26
N GLU A 178 48.89 3.32 -3.84
CA GLU A 178 48.52 4.45 -4.70
C GLU A 178 49.69 5.38 -5.03
N VAL A 179 50.60 5.58 -4.08
CA VAL A 179 51.69 6.56 -4.23
C VAL A 179 53.00 5.82 -4.44
N GLU A 180 53.43 5.03 -3.46
CA GLU A 180 54.79 4.49 -3.47
C GLU A 180 55.01 3.46 -4.57
N PHE A 181 54.18 2.42 -4.61
CA PHE A 181 54.28 1.35 -5.59
C PHE A 181 53.93 1.85 -6.99
N HIS A 182 52.79 2.54 -7.16
CA HIS A 182 52.32 2.98 -8.47
C HIS A 182 53.31 3.93 -9.17
N ASP A 183 53.82 4.94 -8.47
CA ASP A 183 54.79 5.88 -9.04
C ASP A 183 56.12 5.19 -9.37
N ALA A 184 56.61 4.33 -8.48
CA ALA A 184 57.84 3.57 -8.71
C ALA A 184 57.69 2.63 -9.90
N TRP A 185 56.55 1.95 -10.03
CA TRP A 185 56.26 1.04 -11.14
C TRP A 185 56.17 1.78 -12.46
N LYS A 186 55.43 2.89 -12.51
CA LYS A 186 55.31 3.75 -13.69
C LYS A 186 56.66 4.31 -14.14
N LYS A 187 57.55 4.63 -13.20
CA LYS A 187 58.89 5.16 -13.47
C LYS A 187 59.89 4.08 -13.91
N GLN A 188 59.91 2.93 -13.24
CA GLN A 188 60.91 1.88 -13.45
C GLN A 188 60.51 0.91 -14.57
N GLN A 189 59.21 0.72 -14.83
CA GLN A 189 58.66 -0.24 -15.79
C GLN A 189 57.56 0.39 -16.68
N PRO A 190 57.86 1.48 -17.42
CA PRO A 190 56.85 2.27 -18.13
C PRO A 190 56.08 1.50 -19.22
N ASP A 191 56.72 0.56 -19.92
CA ASP A 191 56.08 -0.19 -21.01
C ASP A 191 55.10 -1.24 -20.47
N LYS A 192 55.49 -1.98 -19.42
CA LYS A 192 54.60 -2.93 -18.73
C LYS A 192 53.42 -2.23 -18.04
N TYR A 193 53.64 -1.01 -17.56
CA TYR A 193 52.57 -0.19 -16.99
C TYR A 193 51.50 0.16 -18.05
N LYS A 194 51.92 0.51 -19.28
CA LYS A 194 50.98 0.77 -20.39
C LYS A 194 50.16 -0.48 -20.76
N GLU A 195 50.81 -1.64 -20.80
CA GLU A 195 50.16 -2.93 -21.09
C GLU A 195 49.08 -3.30 -20.06
N ASN A 196 49.26 -2.93 -18.79
CA ASN A 196 48.36 -3.29 -17.69
C ASN A 196 47.57 -2.10 -17.11
N HIS A 197 47.47 -0.98 -17.84
CA HIS A 197 46.93 0.28 -17.31
C HIS A 197 45.50 0.14 -16.75
N THR A 198 44.64 -0.65 -17.39
CA THR A 198 43.23 -0.85 -16.97
C THR A 198 43.12 -1.54 -15.61
N PHE A 199 44.00 -2.51 -15.33
CA PHE A 199 44.06 -3.15 -14.01
C PHE A 199 44.43 -2.13 -12.92
N TRP A 200 45.45 -1.31 -13.19
CA TRP A 200 45.92 -0.29 -12.25
C TRP A 200 44.90 0.82 -12.00
N GLU A 201 44.24 1.33 -13.05
CA GLU A 201 43.18 2.32 -12.90
C GLU A 201 42.03 1.78 -12.04
N SER A 202 41.63 0.51 -12.23
CA SER A 202 40.60 -0.12 -11.40
C SER A 202 41.06 -0.32 -9.95
N MET A 203 42.32 -0.68 -9.72
CA MET A 203 42.88 -0.87 -8.38
C MET A 203 42.94 0.45 -7.60
N ILE A 204 43.46 1.52 -8.24
CA ILE A 204 43.53 2.86 -7.64
C ILE A 204 42.15 3.41 -7.37
N LYS A 205 41.21 3.29 -8.32
CA LYS A 205 39.82 3.73 -8.13
C LYS A 205 39.18 3.04 -6.91
N GLY A 206 39.34 1.72 -6.78
CA GLY A 206 38.81 0.97 -5.64
C GLY A 206 39.46 1.36 -4.30
N VAL A 207 40.76 1.69 -4.29
CA VAL A 207 41.46 2.22 -3.11
C VAL A 207 40.91 3.59 -2.71
N LEU A 208 40.73 4.51 -3.66
CA LEU A 208 40.20 5.85 -3.42
C LEU A 208 38.76 5.81 -2.87
N GLU A 209 37.88 5.01 -3.48
CA GLU A 209 36.51 4.82 -2.99
C GLU A 209 36.49 4.24 -1.56
N SER A 210 37.37 3.27 -1.27
CA SER A 210 37.49 2.68 0.07
C SER A 210 38.03 3.69 1.08
N LYS A 211 38.99 4.53 0.69
CA LYS A 211 39.56 5.61 1.50
C LYS A 211 38.51 6.63 1.92
N GLU A 212 37.60 7.01 1.02
CA GLU A 212 36.47 7.89 1.36
C GLU A 212 35.48 7.26 2.35
N LEU A 213 35.19 5.96 2.19
CA LEU A 213 34.28 5.23 3.07
C LEU A 213 34.85 5.11 4.50
N ILE A 214 36.10 4.68 4.65
CA ILE A 214 36.70 4.47 5.98
C ILE A 214 36.87 5.77 6.77
N ASN A 215 37.01 6.91 6.09
CA ASN A 215 37.09 8.22 6.75
C ASN A 215 35.77 8.60 7.44
N LYS A 216 34.64 8.12 6.91
CA LYS A 216 33.29 8.40 7.46
C LYS A 216 32.92 7.46 8.62
N GLU A 217 33.47 6.25 8.66
CA GLU A 217 33.12 5.25 9.67
C GLU A 217 33.93 5.43 10.97
N PRO A 218 33.32 5.54 12.16
CA PRO A 218 34.06 5.66 13.41
C PRO A 218 34.78 4.36 13.78
N GLU A 219 36.00 4.47 14.34
CA GLU A 219 36.78 3.33 14.82
C GLU A 219 36.37 2.99 16.28
N ASP A 220 35.14 2.51 16.46
CA ASP A 220 34.57 2.09 17.74
C ASP A 220 34.12 0.61 17.75
N PHE A 221 33.50 0.14 18.83
CA PHE A 221 33.07 -1.25 18.94
C PHE A 221 32.13 -1.73 17.81
N THR A 222 31.27 -0.86 17.28
CA THR A 222 30.28 -1.22 16.26
C THR A 222 30.95 -1.65 14.94
N ASN A 223 32.16 -1.15 14.68
CA ASN A 223 32.89 -1.33 13.44
C ASN A 223 34.14 -2.23 13.54
N VAL A 224 34.44 -2.83 14.70
CA VAL A 224 35.64 -3.68 14.89
C VAL A 224 35.75 -4.76 13.81
N LYS A 225 34.68 -5.53 13.60
CA LYS A 225 34.65 -6.63 12.61
C LYS A 225 34.71 -6.12 11.17
N TYR A 226 34.17 -4.92 10.91
CA TYR A 226 34.24 -4.29 9.59
C TYR A 226 35.68 -3.91 9.25
N PHE A 227 36.36 -3.22 10.16
CA PHE A 227 37.75 -2.81 9.99
C PHE A 227 38.72 -3.99 9.96
N GLU A 228 38.53 -5.00 10.81
CA GLU A 228 39.33 -6.21 10.77
C GLU A 228 39.30 -6.87 9.38
N ARG A 229 38.09 -7.07 8.84
CA ARG A 229 37.92 -7.65 7.50
C ARG A 229 38.56 -6.78 6.42
N LEU A 230 38.44 -5.46 6.53
CA LEU A 230 39.06 -4.55 5.58
C LEU A 230 40.59 -4.62 5.63
N VAL A 231 41.19 -4.58 6.82
CA VAL A 231 42.65 -4.65 6.97
C VAL A 231 43.17 -5.95 6.35
N LEU A 232 42.56 -7.09 6.71
CA LEU A 232 42.97 -8.39 6.15
C LEU A 232 42.74 -8.46 4.63
N HIS A 233 41.60 -7.97 4.13
CA HIS A 233 41.31 -7.91 2.70
C HIS A 233 42.34 -7.10 1.92
N PHE A 234 42.79 -5.97 2.45
CA PHE A 234 43.76 -5.12 1.77
C PHE A 234 45.21 -5.61 1.93
N ILE A 235 45.53 -6.36 2.98
CA ILE A 235 46.74 -7.17 3.05
C ILE A 235 46.73 -8.22 1.92
N ASP A 236 45.61 -8.91 1.70
CA ASP A 236 45.48 -9.91 0.64
C ASP A 236 45.67 -9.32 -0.76
N LYS A 237 45.10 -8.13 -0.99
CA LYS A 237 45.26 -7.37 -2.24
C LYS A 237 46.68 -6.88 -2.44
N LEU A 238 47.31 -6.34 -1.40
CA LEU A 238 48.69 -5.87 -1.48
C LEU A 238 49.62 -7.05 -1.82
N ALA A 239 49.32 -8.26 -1.33
CA ALA A 239 50.11 -9.44 -1.66
C ALA A 239 50.03 -9.92 -3.12
N VAL A 240 49.02 -9.49 -3.89
CA VAL A 240 49.02 -9.71 -5.35
C VAL A 240 50.19 -8.97 -6.02
N LEU A 241 50.75 -7.96 -5.35
CA LEU A 241 51.93 -7.23 -5.83
C LEU A 241 53.24 -8.02 -5.68
N GLN A 242 53.23 -9.19 -5.05
CA GLN A 242 54.43 -10.00 -4.82
C GLN A 242 55.17 -10.31 -6.11
N ASP A 243 54.46 -10.74 -7.17
CA ASP A 243 55.04 -11.08 -8.48
C ASP A 243 55.73 -9.90 -9.17
N TYR A 244 55.44 -8.68 -8.73
CA TYR A 244 56.00 -7.43 -9.24
C TYR A 244 57.15 -6.89 -8.38
N LEU A 245 57.28 -7.38 -7.16
CA LEU A 245 58.27 -6.95 -6.16
C LEU A 245 59.37 -7.99 -5.90
N GLU A 246 59.19 -9.22 -6.36
CA GLU A 246 60.19 -10.30 -6.30
C GLU A 246 60.63 -10.71 -7.73
N GLY A 247 61.90 -11.15 -7.89
CA GLY A 247 62.45 -11.66 -9.17
C GLY A 247 63.34 -10.70 -9.99
N GLU A 248 63.75 -11.13 -11.19
CA GLU A 248 64.76 -10.45 -12.05
C GLU A 248 64.32 -9.09 -12.62
N LYS A 249 63.03 -8.74 -12.50
CA LYS A 249 62.46 -7.44 -12.95
C LYS A 249 61.69 -6.74 -11.83
N LYS A 250 62.16 -6.87 -10.59
CA LYS A 250 61.57 -6.24 -9.39
C LYS A 250 61.52 -4.72 -9.51
N VAL A 251 60.48 -4.11 -8.98
CA VAL A 251 60.46 -2.67 -8.69
C VAL A 251 61.09 -2.43 -7.32
N GLU A 252 62.10 -1.57 -7.29
CA GLU A 252 62.80 -1.24 -6.05
C GLU A 252 62.00 -0.21 -5.26
N LEU A 253 61.58 -0.61 -4.05
CA LEU A 253 60.88 0.21 -3.07
C LEU A 253 61.62 0.16 -1.74
N VAL A 254 61.65 1.28 -1.02
CA VAL A 254 62.23 1.36 0.32
C VAL A 254 61.14 1.85 1.27
N HIS A 255 60.36 0.91 1.81
CA HIS A 255 59.38 1.15 2.87
C HIS A 255 59.76 0.33 4.11
N ALA A 256 60.06 1.01 5.22
CA ALA A 256 60.50 0.34 6.44
C ALA A 256 59.39 -0.57 7.01
N LYS A 257 59.74 -1.46 7.94
CA LYS A 257 58.73 -2.31 8.59
C LYS A 257 57.67 -1.49 9.31
N GLU A 258 56.43 -1.93 9.20
CA GLU A 258 55.30 -1.29 9.85
C GLU A 258 54.95 -1.97 11.18
N LYS A 259 54.63 -1.17 12.19
CA LYS A 259 54.32 -1.66 13.56
C LYS A 259 53.05 -2.50 13.59
N PHE A 260 52.03 -2.13 12.83
CA PHE A 260 50.76 -2.85 12.81
C PHE A 260 50.91 -4.26 12.22
N MET A 261 51.80 -4.45 11.23
CA MET A 261 52.10 -5.77 10.69
C MET A 261 52.78 -6.66 11.73
N THR A 262 53.74 -6.12 12.48
CA THR A 262 54.36 -6.84 13.60
C THR A 262 53.30 -7.28 14.62
N ALA A 263 52.36 -6.39 14.97
CA ALA A 263 51.28 -6.72 15.89
C ALA A 263 50.36 -7.83 15.37
N LEU A 264 50.13 -7.93 14.05
CA LEU A 264 49.39 -9.04 13.44
C LEU A 264 50.13 -10.38 13.57
N PHE A 265 51.45 -10.41 13.33
CA PHE A 265 52.26 -11.60 13.57
C PHE A 265 52.20 -12.03 15.05
N GLU A 266 52.42 -11.09 15.97
CA GLU A 266 52.38 -11.35 17.41
C GLU A 266 51.00 -11.85 17.87
N TRP A 267 49.92 -11.32 17.29
CA TRP A 267 48.56 -11.78 17.56
C TRP A 267 48.35 -13.25 17.24
N ARG A 268 48.83 -13.71 16.07
CA ARG A 268 48.77 -15.14 15.71
C ARG A 268 49.65 -16.01 16.58
N VAL A 269 50.85 -15.57 16.92
CA VAL A 269 51.72 -16.28 17.87
C VAL A 269 51.03 -16.43 19.23
N ASN A 270 50.31 -15.40 19.68
CA ASN A 270 49.54 -15.44 20.91
C ASN A 270 48.33 -16.37 20.83
N ASP A 271 47.59 -16.39 19.71
CA ASP A 271 46.50 -17.34 19.47
C ASP A 271 46.98 -18.79 19.53
N ILE A 272 48.07 -19.09 18.81
CA ILE A 272 48.68 -20.43 18.80
C ILE A 272 49.14 -20.81 20.21
N THR A 273 49.79 -19.90 20.93
CA THR A 273 50.24 -20.12 22.32
C THR A 273 49.06 -20.39 23.27
N LYS A 274 47.95 -19.64 23.13
CA LYS A 274 46.73 -19.83 23.90
C LYS A 274 46.11 -21.20 23.64
N ALA A 275 46.05 -21.62 22.38
CA ALA A 275 45.57 -22.95 21.99
C ALA A 275 46.44 -24.07 22.57
N ILE A 276 47.77 -23.98 22.45
CA ILE A 276 48.72 -24.94 23.04
C ILE A 276 48.50 -25.07 24.56
N ASN A 277 48.42 -23.95 25.27
CA ASN A 277 48.23 -23.93 26.72
C ASN A 277 46.89 -24.57 27.15
N ALA A 278 45.82 -24.36 26.37
CA ALA A 278 44.52 -24.94 26.65
C ALA A 278 44.50 -26.46 26.36
N ILE A 279 45.04 -26.88 25.22
CA ILE A 279 45.15 -28.30 24.85
C ILE A 279 46.02 -29.04 25.88
N SER A 280 47.11 -28.41 26.35
CA SER A 280 48.00 -28.96 27.40
C SER A 280 47.28 -29.27 28.71
N LYS A 281 46.16 -28.59 29.02
CA LYS A 281 45.34 -28.82 30.22
C LYS A 281 44.25 -29.89 30.04
N GLN A 282 43.96 -30.30 28.81
CA GLN A 282 42.94 -31.34 28.52
C GLN A 282 43.44 -32.72 28.96
N LYS A 283 42.51 -33.60 29.37
CA LYS A 283 42.82 -35.01 29.66
C LYS A 283 42.98 -35.79 28.36
N THR A 284 43.87 -36.79 28.32
CA THR A 284 44.08 -37.65 27.13
C THR A 284 42.82 -38.41 26.72
N THR A 285 41.92 -38.70 27.66
CA THR A 285 40.59 -39.26 27.38
C THR A 285 39.66 -38.28 26.64
N GLU A 286 39.82 -36.99 26.90
CA GLU A 286 39.03 -35.92 26.27
C GLU A 286 39.63 -35.52 24.91
N ASN A 287 40.95 -35.57 24.74
CA ASN A 287 41.63 -35.34 23.47
C ASN A 287 42.74 -36.40 23.24
N PRO A 288 42.42 -37.51 22.55
CA PRO A 288 43.37 -38.61 22.32
C PRO A 288 44.59 -38.22 21.48
N LYS A 289 44.50 -37.15 20.68
CA LYS A 289 45.57 -36.64 19.81
C LYS A 289 46.27 -35.41 20.38
N LYS A 290 46.14 -35.17 21.68
CA LYS A 290 46.68 -33.99 22.38
C LYS A 290 48.15 -33.71 22.05
N ASP A 291 49.02 -34.71 22.13
CA ASP A 291 50.46 -34.52 21.91
C ASP A 291 50.79 -34.24 20.44
N GLU A 292 50.06 -34.87 19.50
CA GLU A 292 50.14 -34.60 18.06
C GLU A 292 49.71 -33.15 17.75
N HIS A 293 48.58 -32.71 18.32
CA HIS A 293 48.06 -31.36 18.14
C HIS A 293 49.02 -30.30 18.73
N ILE A 294 49.59 -30.54 19.92
CA ILE A 294 50.58 -29.64 20.52
C ILE A 294 51.82 -29.54 19.63
N LYS A 295 52.28 -30.66 19.06
CA LYS A 295 53.43 -30.65 18.15
C LYS A 295 53.15 -29.81 16.91
N ILE A 296 52.03 -30.05 16.22
CA ILE A 296 51.62 -29.29 15.02
C ILE A 296 51.57 -27.79 15.31
N LEU A 297 50.99 -27.40 16.45
CA LEU A 297 50.87 -25.99 16.84
C LEU A 297 52.21 -25.37 17.25
N ASN A 298 53.12 -26.13 17.88
CA ASN A 298 54.47 -25.65 18.17
C ASN A 298 55.29 -25.43 16.89
N ASP A 299 55.15 -26.32 15.91
CA ASP A 299 55.79 -26.18 14.60
C ASP A 299 55.27 -24.91 13.89
N ALA A 300 53.95 -24.72 13.85
CA ALA A 300 53.29 -23.52 13.33
C ALA A 300 53.75 -22.23 14.03
N LYS A 301 53.84 -22.25 15.37
CA LYS A 301 54.33 -21.12 16.15
C LYS A 301 55.77 -20.75 15.77
N THR A 302 56.64 -21.76 15.68
CA THR A 302 58.06 -21.57 15.33
C THR A 302 58.18 -20.95 13.95
N GLU A 303 57.36 -21.39 12.99
CA GLU A 303 57.35 -20.86 11.63
C GLU A 303 56.94 -19.37 11.59
N TYR A 304 55.87 -18.99 12.33
CA TYR A 304 55.47 -17.59 12.50
C TYR A 304 56.60 -16.72 13.10
N GLU A 305 57.25 -17.20 14.16
CA GLU A 305 58.33 -16.47 14.84
C GLU A 305 59.57 -16.30 13.94
N VAL A 306 59.91 -17.32 13.13
CA VAL A 306 61.02 -17.28 12.18
C VAL A 306 60.71 -16.30 11.04
N ILE A 307 59.54 -16.41 10.42
CA ILE A 307 59.16 -15.56 9.29
C ILE A 307 59.03 -14.09 9.70
N MET A 308 58.47 -13.81 10.89
CA MET A 308 58.40 -12.45 11.43
C MET A 308 59.81 -11.82 11.55
N LYS A 309 60.81 -12.59 12.01
CA LYS A 309 62.21 -12.13 12.11
C LYS A 309 62.87 -11.93 10.74
N GLN A 310 62.55 -12.79 9.77
CA GLN A 310 63.10 -12.76 8.41
C GLN A 310 62.46 -11.72 7.47
N SER A 311 61.31 -11.16 7.83
CA SER A 311 60.70 -10.05 7.08
C SER A 311 61.59 -8.83 7.27
N VAL A 312 62.02 -8.14 6.20
CA VAL A 312 63.04 -7.06 6.26
C VAL A 312 62.45 -5.66 6.04
N ASP A 313 61.30 -5.59 5.39
CA ASP A 313 60.58 -4.39 4.98
C ASP A 313 59.06 -4.63 5.04
N PHE A 314 58.26 -3.59 4.78
CA PHE A 314 56.80 -3.72 4.82
C PHE A 314 56.22 -4.70 3.78
N PRO A 315 56.63 -4.69 2.49
CA PRO A 315 56.15 -5.68 1.51
C PRO A 315 56.41 -7.13 1.94
N SER A 316 57.63 -7.43 2.41
CA SER A 316 57.96 -8.77 2.89
C SER A 316 57.18 -9.15 4.15
N GLN A 317 56.86 -8.20 5.04
CA GLN A 317 55.94 -8.47 6.15
C GLN A 317 54.55 -8.87 5.64
N THR A 318 53.99 -8.15 4.65
CA THR A 318 52.65 -8.44 4.12
C THR A 318 52.58 -9.79 3.40
N PHE A 319 53.50 -10.06 2.47
CA PHE A 319 53.46 -11.29 1.66
C PHE A 319 53.64 -12.52 2.52
N LYS A 320 54.61 -12.47 3.44
CA LYS A 320 54.89 -13.60 4.32
C LYS A 320 53.81 -13.78 5.38
N PHE A 321 53.18 -12.70 5.87
CA PHE A 321 52.02 -12.82 6.76
C PHE A 321 50.85 -13.51 6.04
N LYS A 322 50.49 -13.08 4.83
CA LYS A 322 49.44 -13.71 4.03
C LYS A 322 49.72 -15.19 3.78
N TYR A 323 50.94 -15.51 3.36
CA TYR A 323 51.34 -16.90 3.12
C TYR A 323 51.08 -17.77 4.35
N LEU A 324 51.41 -17.29 5.53
CA LEU A 324 51.17 -18.00 6.79
C LEU A 324 49.67 -18.08 7.15
N GLU A 325 48.89 -17.03 6.92
CA GLU A 325 47.43 -17.08 7.15
C GLU A 325 46.80 -18.20 6.31
N GLU A 326 47.13 -18.26 5.01
CA GLU A 326 46.58 -19.25 4.06
C GLU A 326 47.10 -20.67 4.29
N ASN A 327 48.38 -20.82 4.64
CA ASN A 327 49.03 -22.14 4.70
C ASN A 327 49.12 -22.74 6.11
N ILE A 328 48.99 -21.91 7.15
CA ILE A 328 49.08 -22.36 8.54
C ILE A 328 47.77 -22.07 9.27
N ILE A 329 47.31 -20.82 9.34
CA ILE A 329 46.18 -20.50 10.23
C ILE A 329 44.88 -21.14 9.76
N TYR A 330 44.49 -20.96 8.50
CA TYR A 330 43.23 -21.55 8.00
C TYR A 330 43.30 -23.06 7.75
N LYS A 331 44.51 -23.61 7.58
CA LYS A 331 44.70 -25.06 7.39
C LYS A 331 44.81 -25.81 8.71
N LEU A 332 45.46 -25.22 9.70
CA LEU A 332 45.85 -25.89 10.93
C LEU A 332 45.10 -25.33 12.14
N LEU A 333 44.98 -24.03 12.35
CA LEU A 333 44.48 -23.47 13.63
C LEU A 333 42.97 -23.18 13.66
N LEU A 334 42.46 -22.41 12.69
CA LEU A 334 41.10 -21.86 12.67
C LEU A 334 40.21 -22.59 11.65
N ASP A 335 38.91 -22.64 11.93
CA ASP A 335 37.92 -23.21 11.04
C ASP A 335 37.71 -22.27 9.82
N PRO A 336 37.90 -22.75 8.58
CA PRO A 336 37.79 -21.93 7.38
C PRO A 336 36.36 -21.40 7.14
N ASN A 337 35.34 -22.03 7.73
CA ASN A 337 33.94 -21.63 7.61
C ASN A 337 33.43 -20.82 8.82
N LYS A 338 34.22 -20.71 9.90
CA LYS A 338 33.82 -20.01 11.14
C LYS A 338 34.92 -19.09 11.64
N TYR A 339 34.71 -17.79 11.43
CA TYR A 339 35.62 -16.72 11.85
C TYR A 339 35.94 -16.77 13.35
N HIS A 340 37.22 -16.59 13.73
CA HIS A 340 37.77 -16.72 15.09
C HIS A 340 37.57 -18.05 15.81
N THR A 341 36.92 -19.03 15.19
CA THR A 341 36.66 -20.33 15.83
C THR A 341 37.82 -21.26 15.56
N TYR A 342 38.40 -21.86 16.61
CA TYR A 342 39.41 -22.90 16.45
C TYR A 342 38.79 -24.15 15.80
N ARG A 343 39.60 -24.90 15.05
CA ARG A 343 39.16 -26.16 14.44
C ARG A 343 38.65 -27.12 15.52
N GLY A 344 37.53 -27.80 15.24
CA GLY A 344 36.84 -28.66 16.20
C GLY A 344 37.68 -29.81 16.75
N GLU A 345 38.70 -30.24 16.01
CA GLU A 345 39.67 -31.25 16.43
C GLU A 345 40.46 -30.87 17.70
N TYR A 346 40.64 -29.57 17.99
CA TYR A 346 41.31 -29.10 19.19
C TYR A 346 40.43 -29.06 20.44
N LYS A 347 39.11 -29.22 20.29
CA LYS A 347 38.12 -29.21 21.38
C LYS A 347 38.23 -27.99 22.30
N LEU A 348 38.49 -26.82 21.70
CA LEU A 348 38.56 -25.54 22.40
C LEU A 348 37.17 -24.88 22.41
N THR A 349 36.75 -24.37 23.57
CA THR A 349 35.44 -23.75 23.78
C THR A 349 35.46 -22.22 23.76
N PHE A 350 36.61 -21.63 23.46
CA PHE A 350 36.82 -20.18 23.40
C PHE A 350 37.25 -19.76 21.99
N GLU A 351 37.12 -18.49 21.68
CA GLU A 351 37.49 -17.90 20.38
C GLU A 351 38.94 -17.36 20.37
N SER A 352 39.47 -17.12 19.18
CA SER A 352 40.77 -16.45 19.00
C SER A 352 40.78 -15.10 19.71
N ASN A 353 41.98 -14.58 19.98
CA ASN A 353 42.10 -13.26 20.58
C ASN A 353 41.53 -12.19 19.64
N GLU A 354 41.13 -11.08 20.23
CA GLU A 354 40.57 -9.95 19.49
C GLU A 354 41.61 -9.30 18.57
N PHE A 355 41.11 -8.67 17.51
CA PHE A 355 41.94 -8.06 16.49
C PHE A 355 42.86 -6.97 17.07
N PRO A 356 44.19 -7.07 16.86
CA PRO A 356 45.17 -6.20 17.54
C PRO A 356 45.31 -4.82 16.87
N VAL A 357 44.94 -4.71 15.59
CA VAL A 357 45.07 -3.48 14.80
C VAL A 357 43.77 -2.69 14.91
N TYR A 358 43.50 -2.21 16.12
CA TYR A 358 42.32 -1.42 16.41
C TYR A 358 42.57 -0.44 17.55
N LYS A 359 42.11 0.80 17.40
CA LYS A 359 42.32 1.85 18.39
C LYS A 359 41.51 1.57 19.66
N GLN A 360 42.19 1.47 20.79
CA GLN A 360 41.59 1.16 22.09
C GLN A 360 42.39 1.76 23.24
N ILE A 361 41.75 1.93 24.38
CA ILE A 361 42.43 2.30 25.63
C ILE A 361 43.40 1.18 26.02
N ASN A 362 44.68 1.49 26.25
CA ASN A 362 45.72 0.49 26.57
C ASN A 362 46.19 0.53 28.03
N ASN A 363 45.64 1.42 28.85
CA ASN A 363 45.98 1.51 30.27
C ASN A 363 45.10 0.58 31.12
N LYS A 364 45.69 -0.53 31.60
CA LYS A 364 45.00 -1.55 32.39
C LYS A 364 44.33 -0.99 33.64
N LYS A 365 45.03 -0.14 34.42
CA LYS A 365 44.48 0.44 35.66
C LYS A 365 43.26 1.32 35.38
N LEU A 366 43.35 2.15 34.34
CA LEU A 366 42.22 2.97 33.90
C LEU A 366 41.05 2.12 33.42
N LEU A 367 41.31 1.07 32.64
CA LEU A 367 40.28 0.14 32.18
C LEU A 367 39.60 -0.58 33.33
N ASP A 368 40.35 -1.05 34.33
CA ASP A 368 39.78 -1.69 35.51
C ASP A 368 38.87 -0.72 36.28
N GLU A 369 39.28 0.55 36.45
CA GLU A 369 38.45 1.61 37.04
C GLU A 369 37.17 1.87 36.23
N LEU A 370 37.29 2.01 34.91
CA LEU A 370 36.14 2.25 34.02
C LEU A 370 35.19 1.05 33.98
N ASN A 371 35.71 -0.17 33.91
CA ASN A 371 34.91 -1.40 33.87
C ASN A 371 34.08 -1.59 35.13
N ILE A 372 34.58 -1.20 36.31
CA ILE A 372 33.80 -1.22 37.55
C ILE A 372 32.60 -0.26 37.43
N LEU A 373 32.83 0.97 36.94
CA LEU A 373 31.78 1.97 36.75
C LEU A 373 30.76 1.55 35.69
N THR A 374 31.22 1.10 34.53
CA THR A 374 30.32 0.69 33.44
C THR A 374 29.55 -0.57 33.77
N SER A 375 30.14 -1.53 34.49
CA SER A 375 29.43 -2.73 34.95
C SER A 375 28.30 -2.37 35.90
N LYS A 376 28.54 -1.45 36.85
CA LYS A 376 27.50 -0.96 37.76
C LYS A 376 26.32 -0.35 37.00
N ILE A 377 26.58 0.51 36.02
CA ILE A 377 25.51 1.15 35.24
C ILE A 377 24.84 0.14 34.31
N TYR A 378 25.59 -0.81 33.73
CA TYR A 378 25.02 -1.90 32.94
C TYR A 378 24.06 -2.77 33.77
N ASP A 379 24.37 -3.03 35.04
CA ASP A 379 23.48 -3.74 35.96
C ASP A 379 22.21 -2.92 36.24
N GLU A 380 22.30 -1.59 36.38
CA GLU A 380 21.14 -0.69 36.47
C GLU A 380 20.25 -0.81 35.21
N TYR A 381 20.84 -0.78 34.01
CA TYR A 381 20.14 -0.99 32.73
C TYR A 381 19.44 -2.37 32.67
N SER A 382 20.16 -3.43 33.08
CA SER A 382 19.67 -4.80 33.07
C SER A 382 18.51 -4.99 34.06
N ALA A 383 18.64 -4.42 35.26
CA ALA A 383 17.59 -4.43 36.27
C ALA A 383 16.35 -3.66 35.80
N PHE A 384 16.52 -2.46 35.23
CA PHE A 384 15.41 -1.69 34.67
C PHE A 384 14.68 -2.47 33.58
N PHE A 385 15.41 -3.10 32.65
CA PHE A 385 14.80 -3.91 31.59
C PHE A 385 14.04 -5.11 32.16
N GLY A 386 14.66 -5.91 33.02
CA GLY A 386 14.08 -7.14 33.57
C GLY A 386 12.90 -6.91 34.52
N THR A 387 12.86 -5.77 35.23
CA THR A 387 11.79 -5.49 36.20
C THR A 387 10.65 -4.65 35.63
N LYS A 388 10.93 -3.75 34.68
CA LYS A 388 9.97 -2.73 34.23
C LYS A 388 9.92 -2.58 32.70
N ALA A 389 11.07 -2.37 32.04
CA ALA A 389 11.10 -1.90 30.65
C ALA A 389 10.71 -2.97 29.61
N GLN A 390 10.94 -4.26 29.87
CA GLN A 390 10.63 -5.34 28.93
C GLN A 390 9.17 -5.36 28.46
N TYR A 391 8.25 -4.82 29.28
CA TYR A 391 6.81 -4.82 28.99
C TYR A 391 6.35 -3.68 28.07
N PHE A 392 7.21 -2.70 27.76
CA PHE A 392 6.81 -1.56 26.93
C PHE A 392 7.90 -1.04 25.99
N LEU A 393 9.18 -1.14 26.36
CA LEU A 393 10.27 -0.52 25.60
C LEU A 393 10.43 -1.15 24.21
N THR A 394 9.96 -2.39 24.06
CA THR A 394 9.94 -3.16 22.81
C THR A 394 8.74 -2.83 21.91
N SER A 395 7.82 -1.97 22.34
CA SER A 395 6.73 -1.47 21.50
C SER A 395 7.23 -0.48 20.45
N VAL A 396 6.50 -0.37 19.33
CA VAL A 396 6.87 0.53 18.23
C VAL A 396 6.99 1.99 18.69
N TYR A 397 6.17 2.42 19.66
CA TYR A 397 6.22 3.77 20.23
C TYR A 397 7.60 4.14 20.77
N PHE A 398 8.31 3.17 21.36
CA PHE A 398 9.59 3.39 22.02
C PHE A 398 10.80 3.04 21.14
N THR A 399 10.63 2.82 19.83
CA THR A 399 11.71 2.37 18.93
C THR A 399 12.97 3.24 19.04
N LYS A 400 12.85 4.58 18.97
CA LYS A 400 13.99 5.50 19.18
C LYS A 400 14.66 5.32 20.54
N LYS A 401 13.86 5.22 21.61
CA LYS A 401 14.38 5.07 22.97
C LYS A 401 15.04 3.71 23.17
N LEU A 402 14.52 2.66 22.54
CA LEU A 402 15.09 1.32 22.54
C LEU A 402 16.42 1.27 21.80
N TYR A 403 16.55 2.00 20.69
CA TYR A 403 17.80 2.13 19.94
C TYR A 403 18.90 2.73 20.83
N ILE A 404 18.64 3.91 21.41
CA ILE A 404 19.56 4.59 22.35
C ILE A 404 19.88 3.68 23.55
N PHE A 405 18.88 2.98 24.09
CA PHE A 405 19.06 2.03 25.19
C PHE A 405 20.05 0.91 24.82
N LYS A 406 19.93 0.35 23.62
CA LYS A 406 20.83 -0.69 23.11
C LYS A 406 22.23 -0.15 22.83
N GLU A 407 22.36 1.03 22.24
CA GLU A 407 23.66 1.69 22.02
C GLU A 407 24.41 1.92 23.33
N ASN A 408 23.74 2.48 24.34
CA ASN A 408 24.34 2.70 25.66
C ASN A 408 24.80 1.38 26.30
N ILE A 409 24.00 0.30 26.18
CA ILE A 409 24.43 -1.02 26.64
C ILE A 409 25.70 -1.49 25.92
N GLN A 410 25.78 -1.31 24.60
CA GLN A 410 26.96 -1.70 23.83
C GLN A 410 28.19 -0.86 24.21
N PHE A 411 28.03 0.45 24.39
CA PHE A 411 29.08 1.34 24.86
C PHE A 411 29.59 0.91 26.25
N LEU A 412 28.71 0.68 27.21
CA LEU A 412 29.07 0.29 28.59
C LEU A 412 29.86 -1.03 28.63
N LYS A 413 29.46 -2.02 27.81
CA LYS A 413 30.18 -3.30 27.68
C LYS A 413 31.56 -3.17 27.04
N ASN A 414 31.75 -2.14 26.22
CA ASN A 414 32.88 -2.03 25.30
C ASN A 414 33.63 -0.70 25.41
N VAL A 415 33.65 -0.10 26.60
CA VAL A 415 34.20 1.24 26.86
C VAL A 415 35.63 1.43 26.38
N ARG A 416 36.44 0.36 26.35
CA ARG A 416 37.80 0.37 25.81
C ARG A 416 37.89 0.82 24.34
N TYR A 417 36.83 0.66 23.57
CA TYR A 417 36.72 1.02 22.16
C TYR A 417 36.01 2.36 21.95
N THR A 418 35.85 3.18 22.99
CA THR A 418 35.29 4.52 22.82
C THR A 418 36.15 5.30 21.82
N SER A 419 35.55 5.86 20.77
CA SER A 419 36.26 6.62 19.72
C SER A 419 36.11 8.13 19.91
N GLU A 420 34.99 8.58 20.47
CA GLU A 420 34.63 10.00 20.62
C GLU A 420 35.38 10.72 21.75
N ALA A 421 35.79 9.98 22.79
CA ALA A 421 36.46 10.57 23.95
C ALA A 421 37.98 10.66 23.75
N ASN A 422 38.55 11.84 23.93
CA ASN A 422 39.98 12.10 23.89
C ASN A 422 40.61 12.14 25.28
N THR A 423 39.81 12.24 26.35
CA THR A 423 40.29 12.33 27.75
C THR A 423 39.52 11.41 28.69
N LYS A 424 40.09 11.07 29.85
CA LYS A 424 39.38 10.32 30.92
C LYS A 424 38.07 11.01 31.33
N LYS A 425 38.06 12.35 31.41
CA LYS A 425 36.88 13.13 31.82
C LYS A 425 35.73 13.00 30.81
N GLU A 426 36.03 12.96 29.52
CA GLU A 426 35.02 12.74 28.48
C GLU A 426 34.45 11.33 28.54
N VAL A 427 35.28 10.30 28.75
CA VAL A 427 34.79 8.92 28.95
C VAL A 427 33.83 8.87 30.14
N LEU A 428 34.21 9.47 31.28
CA LEU A 428 33.34 9.56 32.45
C LEU A 428 32.04 10.34 32.16
N TYR A 429 32.11 11.42 31.38
CA TYR A 429 30.92 12.15 30.94
C TYR A 429 29.98 11.26 30.12
N TYR A 430 30.47 10.47 29.16
CA TYR A 430 29.63 9.57 28.38
C TYR A 430 29.01 8.45 29.22
N ILE A 431 29.75 7.94 30.21
CA ILE A 431 29.24 6.96 31.19
C ILE A 431 28.10 7.58 32.02
N GLU A 432 28.30 8.78 32.57
CA GLU A 432 27.26 9.48 33.33
C GLU A 432 26.09 9.93 32.45
N LYS A 433 26.33 10.28 31.19
CA LYS A 433 25.29 10.57 30.20
C LYS A 433 24.42 9.33 29.95
N ALA A 434 25.03 8.16 29.75
CA ALA A 434 24.30 6.90 29.62
C ALA A 434 23.45 6.62 30.87
N ARG A 435 23.99 6.87 32.08
CA ARG A 435 23.24 6.76 33.33
C ARG A 435 22.09 7.77 33.43
N SER A 436 22.31 9.03 33.05
CA SER A 436 21.28 10.07 33.02
C SER A 436 20.14 9.72 32.05
N ILE A 437 20.46 9.16 30.88
CA ILE A 437 19.47 8.70 29.91
C ILE A 437 18.62 7.58 30.52
N LEU A 438 19.23 6.63 31.24
CA LEU A 438 18.47 5.60 31.97
C LEU A 438 17.53 6.23 33.00
N PHE A 439 18.01 7.17 33.80
CA PHE A 439 17.21 7.87 34.79
C PHE A 439 16.01 8.61 34.15
N ASP A 440 16.21 9.20 32.98
CA ASP A 440 15.12 9.84 32.23
C ASP A 440 14.13 8.83 31.65
N LEU A 441 14.56 7.63 31.28
CA LEU A 441 13.67 6.52 30.92
C LEU A 441 12.87 6.01 32.12
N GLU A 442 13.48 5.93 33.30
CA GLU A 442 12.82 5.49 34.53
C GLU A 442 11.69 6.41 34.97
N LYS A 443 11.86 7.72 34.73
CA LYS A 443 10.87 8.78 34.98
C LYS A 443 9.69 8.77 34.01
N VAL A 444 9.75 8.04 32.91
CA VAL A 444 8.62 7.97 31.98
C VAL A 444 7.42 7.37 32.72
N ASP A 445 6.40 8.21 32.92
CA ASP A 445 5.15 7.82 33.55
C ASP A 445 4.24 7.11 32.53
N TYR A 446 4.41 5.79 32.47
CA TYR A 446 3.64 4.92 31.60
C TYR A 446 2.17 4.81 32.01
N ILE A 447 1.82 5.09 33.27
CA ILE A 447 0.43 5.14 33.73
C ILE A 447 -0.22 6.39 33.14
N LYS A 448 0.45 7.53 33.22
CA LYS A 448 0.01 8.77 32.59
C LYS A 448 -0.12 8.63 31.07
N LEU A 449 0.88 8.03 30.40
CA LEU A 449 0.80 7.79 28.95
C LEU A 449 -0.36 6.85 28.58
N ARG A 450 -0.59 5.78 29.35
CA ARG A 450 -1.74 4.90 29.16
C ARG A 450 -3.04 5.70 29.26
N ASP A 451 -3.19 6.50 30.30
CA ASP A 451 -4.42 7.26 30.55
C ASP A 451 -4.63 8.35 29.50
N GLU A 452 -3.56 9.01 29.03
CA GLU A 452 -3.60 9.93 27.89
C GLU A 452 -4.15 9.25 26.63
N TYR A 453 -3.61 8.07 26.27
CA TYR A 453 -4.09 7.34 25.09
C TYR A 453 -5.50 6.79 25.27
N LYS A 454 -5.88 6.36 26.47
CA LYS A 454 -7.28 6.00 26.77
C LYS A 454 -8.23 7.17 26.52
N THR A 455 -7.89 8.37 27.00
CA THR A 455 -8.70 9.56 26.78
C THR A 455 -8.79 9.90 25.29
N LYS A 456 -7.67 9.84 24.56
CA LYS A 456 -7.66 10.02 23.09
C LYS A 456 -8.53 8.99 22.38
N ASN A 457 -8.42 7.72 22.74
CA ASN A 457 -9.20 6.63 22.15
C ASN A 457 -10.69 6.79 22.42
N ALA A 458 -11.07 7.16 23.66
CA ALA A 458 -12.46 7.41 24.03
C ALA A 458 -13.06 8.59 23.24
N SER A 459 -12.31 9.68 23.09
CA SER A 459 -12.67 10.83 22.27
C SER A 459 -12.89 10.44 20.80
N LEU A 460 -11.93 9.72 20.19
CA LEU A 460 -12.01 9.28 18.79
C LEU A 460 -13.12 8.25 18.52
N LEU A 461 -13.56 7.49 19.54
CA LEU A 461 -14.64 6.50 19.43
C LEU A 461 -16.00 6.98 19.97
N SER A 462 -16.07 8.21 20.48
CA SER A 462 -17.28 8.81 21.04
C SER A 462 -18.42 8.86 20.02
N ALA A 463 -19.67 8.74 20.46
CA ALA A 463 -20.82 8.94 19.58
C ALA A 463 -21.19 10.43 19.40
N THR A 464 -20.68 11.32 20.27
CA THR A 464 -21.13 12.72 20.37
C THR A 464 -20.09 13.73 19.90
N GLU A 465 -18.80 13.40 19.99
CA GLU A 465 -17.72 14.30 19.61
C GLU A 465 -17.61 14.50 18.09
N ALA A 466 -17.46 15.76 17.66
CA ALA A 466 -17.51 16.16 16.24
C ALA A 466 -16.55 15.39 15.32
N ASN A 467 -15.34 15.11 15.78
CA ASN A 467 -14.28 14.50 14.99
C ASN A 467 -14.11 12.99 15.22
N SER A 468 -15.02 12.37 15.97
CA SER A 468 -14.96 10.94 16.25
C SER A 468 -15.38 10.09 15.04
N VAL A 469 -14.79 8.91 14.92
CA VAL A 469 -15.09 7.95 13.84
C VAL A 469 -16.54 7.46 13.95
N ARG A 470 -17.03 7.24 15.17
CA ARG A 470 -18.39 6.73 15.39
C ARG A 470 -19.45 7.77 15.05
N LYS A 471 -19.25 9.04 15.42
CA LYS A 471 -20.14 10.11 14.95
C LYS A 471 -20.08 10.27 13.44
N PHE A 472 -18.88 10.19 12.84
CA PHE A 472 -18.75 10.24 11.38
C PHE A 472 -19.60 9.15 10.69
N VAL A 473 -19.52 7.90 11.15
CA VAL A 473 -20.35 6.80 10.63
C VAL A 473 -21.85 7.09 10.82
N ASN A 474 -22.27 7.47 12.03
CA ASN A 474 -23.68 7.70 12.34
C ASN A 474 -24.29 8.89 11.58
N SER A 475 -23.50 9.95 11.33
CA SER A 475 -23.98 11.17 10.69
C SER A 475 -23.88 11.13 9.16
N ASN A 476 -22.95 10.37 8.59
CA ASN A 476 -22.67 10.43 7.15
C ASN A 476 -22.98 9.13 6.41
N ILE A 477 -22.86 7.96 7.06
CA ILE A 477 -22.97 6.65 6.43
C ILE A 477 -24.33 6.02 6.75
N THR A 478 -24.69 5.91 8.03
CA THR A 478 -25.95 5.31 8.49
C THR A 478 -27.20 5.90 7.81
N PRO A 479 -27.33 7.23 7.58
CA PRO A 479 -28.51 7.78 6.93
C PRO A 479 -28.69 7.33 5.47
N LYS A 480 -27.61 6.88 4.82
CA LYS A 480 -27.60 6.46 3.41
C LYS A 480 -27.85 4.97 3.21
N LYS A 481 -27.98 4.19 4.29
CA LYS A 481 -28.12 2.73 4.21
C LYS A 481 -29.32 2.29 3.35
N ASP A 482 -30.43 3.03 3.46
CA ASP A 482 -31.69 2.71 2.78
C ASP A 482 -31.71 3.26 1.33
N GLU A 483 -30.77 4.14 0.96
CA GLU A 483 -30.61 4.65 -0.40
C GLU A 483 -30.08 3.56 -1.35
N ASN A 484 -29.13 2.75 -0.87
CA ASN A 484 -28.45 1.73 -1.67
C ASN A 484 -27.81 0.63 -0.81
N LYS A 485 -27.97 -0.63 -1.21
CA LYS A 485 -27.36 -1.79 -0.56
C LYS A 485 -25.82 -1.72 -0.43
N ASN A 486 -25.11 -0.98 -1.29
CA ASN A 486 -23.67 -0.74 -1.08
C ASN A 486 -23.37 0.15 0.15
N TYR A 487 -24.23 1.12 0.47
CA TYR A 487 -24.12 1.90 1.71
C TYR A 487 -24.51 1.08 2.93
N GLU A 488 -25.50 0.19 2.81
CA GLU A 488 -25.82 -0.80 3.84
C GLU A 488 -24.61 -1.71 4.16
N LEU A 489 -23.96 -2.28 3.12
CA LEU A 489 -22.75 -3.09 3.28
C LEU A 489 -21.62 -2.30 3.95
N PHE A 490 -21.42 -1.04 3.54
CA PHE A 490 -20.42 -0.16 4.13
C PHE A 490 -20.70 0.10 5.62
N GLU A 491 -21.96 0.41 5.98
CA GLU A 491 -22.38 0.63 7.36
C GLU A 491 -22.17 -0.62 8.22
N LEU A 492 -22.62 -1.79 7.74
CA LEU A 492 -22.48 -3.07 8.44
C LEU A 492 -21.02 -3.41 8.70
N TRP A 493 -20.16 -3.24 7.69
CA TRP A 493 -18.72 -3.42 7.83
C TRP A 493 -18.12 -2.42 8.84
N ALA A 494 -18.43 -1.13 8.72
CA ALA A 494 -17.88 -0.10 9.60
C ALA A 494 -18.27 -0.34 11.06
N LYS A 495 -19.54 -0.66 11.33
CA LYS A 495 -20.03 -1.00 12.68
C LYS A 495 -19.35 -2.25 13.25
N LYS A 496 -19.08 -3.26 12.41
CA LYS A 496 -18.34 -4.46 12.80
C LYS A 496 -16.91 -4.12 13.20
N GLU A 497 -16.20 -3.29 12.44
CA GLU A 497 -14.83 -2.88 12.79
C GLU A 497 -14.81 -2.01 14.06
N LEU A 498 -15.74 -1.05 14.21
CA LEU A 498 -15.86 -0.25 15.44
C LEU A 498 -16.10 -1.14 16.68
N THR A 499 -16.94 -2.18 16.55
CA THR A 499 -17.18 -3.15 17.63
C THR A 499 -15.92 -3.96 17.97
N LYS A 500 -15.06 -4.26 16.98
CA LYS A 500 -13.76 -4.90 17.25
C LYS A 500 -12.83 -3.97 18.02
N LEU A 501 -12.81 -2.67 17.68
CA LEU A 501 -12.03 -1.67 18.41
C LEU A 501 -12.47 -1.56 19.86
N ASP A 502 -13.77 -1.63 20.15
CA ASP A 502 -14.32 -1.62 21.52
C ASP A 502 -13.80 -2.80 22.37
N ARG A 503 -13.49 -3.94 21.74
CA ARG A 503 -12.98 -5.15 22.40
C ARG A 503 -11.47 -5.13 22.63
N LEU A 504 -10.73 -4.19 22.05
CA LEU A 504 -9.29 -4.07 22.28
C LEU A 504 -9.05 -3.58 23.71
N LYS A 505 -8.14 -4.26 24.41
CA LYS A 505 -7.76 -3.94 25.79
C LYS A 505 -7.02 -2.61 25.85
N GLU A 506 -7.06 -1.98 27.02
CA GLU A 506 -6.33 -0.74 27.34
C GLU A 506 -5.73 -0.80 28.76
N ASP A 507 -5.60 -1.98 29.34
CA ASP A 507 -5.05 -2.21 30.69
C ASP A 507 -3.59 -1.75 30.85
N SER A 508 -2.79 -1.83 29.77
CA SER A 508 -1.42 -1.31 29.70
C SER A 508 -1.29 -0.15 28.71
N PHE A 509 -0.19 0.62 28.83
CA PHE A 509 0.16 1.64 27.84
C PHE A 509 0.24 1.07 26.42
N VAL A 510 0.92 -0.07 26.25
CA VAL A 510 1.10 -0.74 24.96
C VAL A 510 -0.24 -1.08 24.33
N ASN A 511 -1.17 -1.65 25.11
CA ASN A 511 -2.50 -2.00 24.63
C ASN A 511 -3.33 -0.75 24.25
N ALA A 512 -3.27 0.30 25.07
CA ALA A 512 -3.91 1.58 24.74
C ALA A 512 -3.34 2.21 23.46
N PHE A 513 -2.02 2.11 23.25
CA PHE A 513 -1.36 2.57 22.02
C PHE A 513 -1.74 1.72 20.81
N HIS A 514 -1.77 0.39 20.91
CA HIS A 514 -2.21 -0.50 19.83
C HIS A 514 -3.64 -0.20 19.38
N LYS A 515 -4.55 0.04 20.34
CA LYS A 515 -5.91 0.48 20.03
C LYS A 515 -5.92 1.83 19.31
N HIS A 516 -5.05 2.76 19.70
CA HIS A 516 -4.90 4.03 19.00
C HIS A 516 -4.43 3.86 17.55
N VAL A 517 -3.44 3.00 17.29
CA VAL A 517 -2.99 2.65 15.94
C VAL A 517 -4.15 2.07 15.11
N ALA A 518 -4.91 1.15 15.70
CA ALA A 518 -6.05 0.53 15.04
C ALA A 518 -7.17 1.53 14.73
N ILE A 519 -7.47 2.46 15.64
CA ILE A 519 -8.43 3.55 15.42
C ILE A 519 -8.00 4.42 14.25
N LYS A 520 -6.73 4.85 14.21
CA LYS A 520 -6.20 5.72 13.14
C LYS A 520 -6.27 5.06 11.77
N LYS A 521 -5.95 3.76 11.69
CA LYS A 521 -6.11 2.96 10.48
C LYS A 521 -7.57 2.91 10.03
N ILE A 522 -8.48 2.51 10.91
CA ILE A 522 -9.92 2.37 10.59
C ILE A 522 -10.55 3.72 10.25
N GLU A 523 -10.18 4.80 10.91
CA GLU A 523 -10.62 6.16 10.60
C GLU A 523 -10.27 6.53 9.16
N THR A 524 -9.00 6.33 8.78
CA THR A 524 -8.51 6.64 7.43
C THR A 524 -9.21 5.77 6.39
N HIS A 525 -9.41 4.48 6.70
CA HIS A 525 -10.09 3.53 5.84
C HIS A 525 -11.55 3.94 5.57
N ILE A 526 -12.32 4.21 6.63
CA ILE A 526 -13.72 4.63 6.56
C ILE A 526 -13.85 5.94 5.78
N LYS A 527 -13.03 6.95 6.10
CA LYS A 527 -13.08 8.25 5.42
C LYS A 527 -12.75 8.11 3.93
N THR A 528 -11.75 7.31 3.59
CA THR A 528 -11.38 7.06 2.18
C THR A 528 -12.51 6.37 1.42
N ILE A 529 -13.12 5.31 1.98
CA ILE A 529 -14.28 4.66 1.34
C ILE A 529 -15.41 5.66 1.13
N TYR A 530 -15.73 6.45 2.15
CA TYR A 530 -16.78 7.47 2.08
C TYR A 530 -16.52 8.50 0.98
N ASP A 531 -15.28 8.98 0.83
CA ASP A 531 -14.93 9.96 -0.19
C ASP A 531 -15.20 9.43 -1.60
N TYR A 532 -14.82 8.18 -1.88
CA TYR A 532 -15.02 7.60 -3.21
C TYR A 532 -16.45 7.14 -3.48
N MET A 533 -17.21 6.77 -2.45
CA MET A 533 -18.67 6.59 -2.59
C MET A 533 -19.41 7.92 -2.82
N ASN A 534 -18.81 9.06 -2.47
CA ASN A 534 -19.37 10.40 -2.70
C ASN A 534 -18.58 11.19 -3.75
N TYR A 535 -17.78 10.53 -4.59
CA TYR A 535 -16.85 11.17 -5.51
C TYR A 535 -17.55 12.17 -6.45
N TRP A 536 -18.59 11.71 -7.14
CA TRP A 536 -19.34 12.52 -8.11
C TRP A 536 -19.97 13.75 -7.46
N THR A 537 -20.61 13.57 -6.31
CA THR A 537 -21.21 14.65 -5.52
C THR A 537 -20.16 15.65 -5.05
N THR A 538 -19.00 15.17 -4.61
CA THR A 538 -17.89 16.00 -4.13
C THR A 538 -17.31 16.87 -5.24
N LEU A 539 -17.13 16.31 -6.45
CA LEU A 539 -16.63 17.04 -7.62
C LEU A 539 -17.70 17.86 -8.35
N LYS A 540 -18.97 17.76 -7.92
CA LYS A 540 -20.13 18.35 -8.60
C LYS A 540 -20.16 17.93 -10.08
N GLU A 541 -20.02 16.63 -10.31
CA GLU A 541 -20.12 16.00 -11.62
C GLU A 541 -21.35 15.09 -11.67
N ASP A 542 -22.10 15.14 -12.77
CA ASP A 542 -23.17 14.19 -13.04
C ASP A 542 -22.60 13.03 -13.88
N PRO A 543 -22.56 11.79 -13.36
CA PRO A 543 -22.09 10.64 -14.12
C PRO A 543 -22.97 10.33 -15.36
N ASN A 544 -24.16 10.94 -15.47
CA ASN A 544 -25.02 10.84 -16.65
C ASN A 544 -24.78 11.92 -17.71
N SER A 545 -23.88 12.88 -17.46
CA SER A 545 -23.52 13.87 -18.47
C SER A 545 -23.02 13.18 -19.74
N PRO A 546 -23.33 13.69 -20.95
CA PRO A 546 -22.97 13.00 -22.21
C PRO A 546 -21.50 12.64 -22.33
N GLU A 547 -20.62 13.50 -21.83
CA GLU A 547 -19.18 13.30 -21.82
C GLU A 547 -18.78 12.11 -20.94
N LEU A 548 -19.16 12.11 -19.65
CA LEU A 548 -18.84 11.02 -18.72
C LEU A 548 -19.54 9.71 -19.11
N LYS A 549 -20.78 9.80 -19.57
CA LYS A 549 -21.59 8.67 -20.06
C LYS A 549 -20.93 7.96 -21.24
N SER A 550 -20.40 8.73 -22.19
CA SER A 550 -19.62 8.20 -23.32
C SER A 550 -18.31 7.55 -22.87
N LEU A 551 -17.59 8.17 -21.92
CA LEU A 551 -16.31 7.67 -21.43
C LEU A 551 -16.46 6.35 -20.65
N LEU A 552 -17.41 6.30 -19.70
CA LEU A 552 -17.70 5.12 -18.88
C LEU A 552 -18.31 3.96 -19.70
N SER A 553 -18.73 4.22 -20.94
CA SER A 553 -19.20 3.21 -21.90
C SER A 553 -20.40 2.37 -21.45
N TYR A 554 -21.13 2.76 -20.40
CA TYR A 554 -22.25 1.96 -19.91
C TYR A 554 -23.41 1.90 -20.92
N ASP A 555 -23.61 2.92 -21.75
CA ASP A 555 -24.62 2.91 -22.83
C ASP A 555 -24.42 1.79 -23.85
N LYS A 556 -23.17 1.43 -24.14
CA LYS A 556 -22.87 0.32 -25.06
C LYS A 556 -23.33 -1.01 -24.44
N ASP A 557 -23.08 -1.21 -23.16
CA ASP A 557 -23.53 -2.39 -22.43
C ASP A 557 -25.06 -2.42 -22.29
N LEU A 558 -25.71 -1.27 -22.05
CA LEU A 558 -27.18 -1.16 -22.01
C LEU A 558 -27.81 -1.46 -23.38
N SER A 559 -27.23 -0.93 -24.47
CA SER A 559 -27.74 -1.13 -25.83
C SER A 559 -27.72 -2.60 -26.27
N LYS A 560 -26.77 -3.39 -25.76
CA LYS A 560 -26.73 -4.84 -25.98
C LYS A 560 -27.98 -5.51 -25.39
N TYR A 561 -28.35 -5.15 -24.16
CA TYR A 561 -29.55 -5.69 -23.53
C TYR A 561 -30.83 -5.17 -24.20
N ASP A 562 -30.85 -3.91 -24.65
CA ASP A 562 -31.98 -3.38 -25.43
C ASP A 562 -32.17 -4.17 -26.74
N LYS A 563 -31.07 -4.50 -27.42
CA LYS A 563 -31.11 -5.37 -28.60
C LYS A 563 -31.59 -6.78 -28.25
N SER A 564 -31.04 -7.41 -27.20
CA SER A 564 -31.49 -8.75 -26.77
C SER A 564 -32.97 -8.77 -26.38
N ILE A 565 -33.48 -7.72 -25.73
CA ILE A 565 -34.91 -7.60 -25.41
C ILE A 565 -35.74 -7.45 -26.69
N ALA A 566 -35.28 -6.66 -27.67
CA ALA A 566 -35.97 -6.52 -28.95
C ALA A 566 -35.98 -7.84 -29.74
N ASP A 567 -34.87 -8.57 -29.76
CA ASP A 567 -34.73 -9.87 -30.41
C ASP A 567 -35.69 -10.91 -29.76
N GLU A 568 -35.75 -10.99 -28.42
CA GLU A 568 -36.69 -11.87 -27.70
C GLU A 568 -38.16 -11.49 -27.94
N ASN A 569 -38.50 -10.20 -27.99
CA ASN A 569 -39.87 -9.78 -28.32
C ASN A 569 -40.27 -10.22 -29.73
N LYS A 570 -39.34 -10.14 -30.69
CA LYS A 570 -39.59 -10.63 -32.06
C LYS A 570 -39.83 -12.14 -32.07
N ILE A 571 -39.04 -12.90 -31.31
CA ILE A 571 -39.21 -14.35 -31.14
C ILE A 571 -40.59 -14.67 -30.53
N ILE A 572 -41.03 -13.93 -29.51
CA ILE A 572 -42.36 -14.08 -28.91
C ILE A 572 -43.47 -13.84 -29.93
N ASP A 573 -43.36 -12.81 -30.76
CA ASP A 573 -44.37 -12.50 -31.79
C ASP A 573 -44.43 -13.59 -32.88
N GLU A 574 -43.27 -14.15 -33.26
CA GLU A 574 -43.19 -15.32 -34.14
C GLU A 574 -43.90 -16.53 -33.51
N TYR A 575 -43.61 -16.85 -32.24
CA TYR A 575 -44.25 -17.96 -31.54
C TYR A 575 -45.77 -17.77 -31.35
N LYS A 576 -46.23 -16.56 -31.03
CA LYS A 576 -47.67 -16.24 -30.98
C LYS A 576 -48.33 -16.47 -32.34
N THR A 577 -47.70 -15.99 -33.41
CA THR A 577 -48.20 -16.17 -34.78
C THR A 577 -48.29 -17.66 -35.15
N ASN A 578 -47.28 -18.44 -34.79
CA ASN A 578 -47.24 -19.89 -35.03
C ASN A 578 -48.30 -20.64 -34.22
N ASN A 579 -48.52 -20.25 -32.96
CA ASN A 579 -49.58 -20.81 -32.13
C ASN A 579 -50.99 -20.49 -32.69
N THR A 580 -51.20 -19.26 -33.17
CA THR A 580 -52.45 -18.87 -33.84
C THR A 580 -52.64 -19.66 -35.14
N PHE A 581 -51.60 -19.80 -35.96
CA PHE A 581 -51.63 -20.60 -37.18
C PHE A 581 -52.05 -22.05 -36.89
N LEU A 582 -51.37 -22.72 -35.95
CA LEU A 582 -51.68 -24.10 -35.59
C LEU A 582 -53.12 -24.25 -35.07
N SER A 583 -53.61 -23.27 -34.32
CA SER A 583 -55.00 -23.25 -33.82
C SER A 583 -56.03 -23.11 -34.94
N VAL A 584 -55.79 -22.22 -35.90
CA VAL A 584 -56.71 -21.97 -37.02
C VAL A 584 -56.76 -23.18 -37.94
N GLU A 585 -55.62 -23.79 -38.25
CA GLU A 585 -55.57 -24.94 -39.15
C GLU A 585 -56.16 -26.19 -38.50
N LEU A 586 -55.92 -26.45 -37.21
CA LEU A 586 -56.54 -27.58 -36.50
C LEU A 586 -58.07 -27.50 -36.49
N LYS A 587 -58.65 -26.28 -36.37
CA LYS A 587 -60.11 -26.07 -36.43
C LYS A 587 -60.71 -26.48 -37.78
N LYS A 588 -59.96 -26.39 -38.88
CA LYS A 588 -60.44 -26.79 -40.22
C LYS A 588 -60.52 -28.31 -40.39
N VAL A 589 -59.86 -29.07 -39.53
CA VAL A 589 -59.89 -30.55 -39.51
C VAL A 589 -61.12 -31.07 -38.77
N VAL A 590 -61.76 -30.25 -37.92
CA VAL A 590 -62.98 -30.64 -37.19
C VAL A 590 -64.08 -30.99 -38.19
N GLU A 591 -64.66 -32.17 -38.03
CA GLU A 591 -65.83 -32.57 -38.79
C GLU A 591 -66.92 -33.11 -37.88
N ILE A 592 -68.03 -32.38 -37.85
CA ILE A 592 -69.19 -32.69 -37.05
C ILE A 592 -69.91 -33.87 -37.71
N MET A 593 -70.19 -34.90 -36.93
CA MET A 593 -70.94 -36.06 -37.42
C MET A 593 -72.29 -35.58 -37.99
N PRO A 594 -72.71 -36.10 -39.15
CA PRO A 594 -73.96 -35.67 -39.77
C PRO A 594 -75.15 -35.91 -38.85
N SER A 595 -76.05 -34.92 -38.77
CA SER A 595 -77.29 -35.00 -37.99
C SER A 595 -78.21 -36.14 -38.46
N THR A 596 -78.14 -36.48 -39.74
CA THR A 596 -78.82 -37.62 -40.35
C THR A 596 -77.79 -38.73 -40.63
N GLN A 597 -77.85 -39.81 -39.85
CA GLN A 597 -76.87 -40.91 -39.86
C GLN A 597 -77.26 -42.05 -40.79
N ASP A 598 -77.60 -41.73 -42.04
CA ASP A 598 -77.80 -42.72 -43.11
C ASP A 598 -76.46 -43.08 -43.79
N GLU A 599 -76.48 -44.12 -44.61
CA GLU A 599 -75.30 -44.67 -45.28
C GLU A 599 -74.60 -43.64 -46.18
N VAL A 600 -75.36 -42.82 -46.91
CA VAL A 600 -74.84 -41.83 -47.86
C VAL A 600 -74.10 -40.73 -47.12
N ASN A 601 -74.71 -40.20 -46.05
CA ASN A 601 -74.14 -39.13 -45.25
C ASN A 601 -72.91 -39.60 -44.45
N LEU A 602 -72.91 -40.82 -43.93
CA LEU A 602 -71.75 -41.39 -43.22
C LEU A 602 -70.58 -41.71 -44.17
N LYS A 603 -70.84 -42.25 -45.36
CA LYS A 603 -69.78 -42.46 -46.36
C LYS A 603 -69.17 -41.14 -46.83
N LYS A 604 -70.00 -40.11 -47.02
CA LYS A 604 -69.52 -38.75 -47.34
C LYS A 604 -68.67 -38.16 -46.21
N TYR A 605 -69.07 -38.35 -44.95
CA TYR A 605 -68.31 -37.92 -43.77
C TYR A 605 -66.86 -38.44 -43.78
N PHE A 606 -66.64 -39.74 -44.04
CA PHE A 606 -65.28 -40.30 -44.10
C PHE A 606 -64.44 -39.75 -45.27
N VAL A 607 -65.05 -39.50 -46.43
CA VAL A 607 -64.36 -38.91 -47.60
C VAL A 607 -63.96 -37.46 -47.32
N ASP A 608 -64.87 -36.67 -46.77
CA ASP A 608 -64.60 -35.27 -46.42
C ASP A 608 -63.52 -35.18 -45.32
N SER A 609 -63.55 -36.10 -44.34
CA SER A 609 -62.55 -36.18 -43.28
C SER A 609 -61.17 -36.56 -43.80
N LEU A 610 -61.10 -37.50 -44.75
CA LEU A 610 -59.84 -37.87 -45.39
C LEU A 610 -59.23 -36.69 -46.16
N ASN A 611 -60.06 -35.96 -46.91
CA ASN A 611 -59.61 -34.80 -47.67
C ASN A 611 -59.06 -33.70 -46.74
N LYS A 612 -59.77 -33.38 -45.66
CA LYS A 612 -59.34 -32.41 -44.66
C LYS A 612 -58.07 -32.84 -43.93
N ALA A 613 -58.00 -34.08 -43.46
CA ALA A 613 -56.85 -34.61 -42.73
C ALA A 613 -55.58 -34.64 -43.60
N THR A 614 -55.69 -35.04 -44.87
CA THR A 614 -54.56 -35.08 -45.81
C THR A 614 -54.08 -33.68 -46.19
N THR A 615 -55.01 -32.74 -46.37
CA THR A 615 -54.69 -31.33 -46.62
C THR A 615 -53.94 -30.72 -45.43
N PHE A 616 -54.44 -30.95 -44.21
CA PHE A 616 -53.79 -30.48 -42.98
C PHE A 616 -52.39 -31.06 -42.80
N LYS A 617 -52.23 -32.37 -43.02
CA LYS A 617 -50.90 -33.02 -42.98
C LYS A 617 -49.91 -32.39 -43.93
N THR A 618 -50.29 -32.25 -45.20
CA THR A 618 -49.41 -31.69 -46.24
C THR A 618 -49.00 -30.26 -45.91
N LEU A 619 -49.94 -29.47 -45.37
CA LEU A 619 -49.67 -28.11 -44.93
C LEU A 619 -48.67 -28.09 -43.75
N ILE A 620 -48.90 -28.88 -42.70
CA ILE A 620 -48.01 -28.88 -41.54
C ILE A 620 -46.62 -29.43 -41.87
N GLU A 621 -46.52 -30.47 -42.70
CA GLU A 621 -45.22 -31.00 -43.17
C GLU A 621 -44.42 -29.93 -43.92
N LYS A 622 -45.08 -29.12 -44.75
CA LYS A 622 -44.44 -27.97 -45.41
C LYS A 622 -43.98 -26.91 -44.41
N GLU A 623 -44.80 -26.59 -43.41
CA GLU A 623 -44.47 -25.56 -42.42
C GLU A 623 -43.40 -26.00 -41.39
N VAL A 624 -43.11 -27.30 -41.29
CA VAL A 624 -42.02 -27.86 -40.46
C VAL A 624 -40.68 -27.92 -41.22
N ALA A 625 -40.71 -27.89 -42.55
CA ALA A 625 -39.52 -27.90 -43.40
C ALA A 625 -38.74 -26.56 -43.36
N GLU A 626 -37.60 -26.51 -44.04
CA GLU A 626 -36.80 -25.28 -44.21
C GLU A 626 -37.65 -24.15 -44.80
N ALA A 627 -37.47 -22.93 -44.28
CA ALA A 627 -38.25 -21.73 -44.57
C ALA A 627 -39.74 -21.80 -44.14
N GLY A 628 -40.14 -22.82 -43.37
CA GLY A 628 -41.48 -22.97 -42.80
C GLY A 628 -41.63 -22.29 -41.43
N LYS A 629 -42.88 -22.08 -40.98
CA LYS A 629 -43.19 -21.46 -39.68
C LYS A 629 -42.52 -22.12 -38.47
N PHE A 630 -42.30 -23.43 -38.53
CA PHE A 630 -41.77 -24.22 -37.42
C PHE A 630 -40.29 -24.59 -37.58
N GLU A 631 -39.57 -23.98 -38.51
CA GLU A 631 -38.15 -24.26 -38.80
C GLU A 631 -37.25 -24.14 -37.56
N ASN A 632 -37.41 -23.07 -36.77
CA ASN A 632 -36.53 -22.74 -35.64
C ASN A 632 -36.85 -23.47 -34.33
N TYR A 633 -37.83 -24.38 -34.33
CA TYR A 633 -38.16 -25.16 -33.14
C TYR A 633 -37.25 -26.38 -32.99
N ALA A 634 -37.08 -26.86 -31.76
CA ALA A 634 -36.34 -28.07 -31.48
C ALA A 634 -36.97 -29.31 -32.15
N ASP A 635 -36.13 -30.29 -32.49
CA ASP A 635 -36.55 -31.48 -33.26
C ASP A 635 -37.57 -32.35 -32.52
N ASP A 636 -37.56 -32.34 -31.20
CA ASP A 636 -38.51 -33.06 -30.36
C ASP A 636 -39.94 -32.47 -30.47
N PHE A 637 -40.07 -31.15 -30.62
CA PHE A 637 -41.33 -30.48 -30.94
C PHE A 637 -41.80 -30.86 -32.35
N LYS A 638 -40.93 -30.75 -33.35
CA LYS A 638 -41.26 -31.09 -34.75
C LYS A 638 -41.75 -32.53 -34.87
N THR A 639 -41.03 -33.45 -34.23
CA THR A 639 -41.35 -34.88 -34.17
C THR A 639 -42.70 -35.13 -33.48
N LEU A 640 -42.96 -34.48 -32.34
CA LEU A 640 -44.23 -34.60 -31.62
C LEU A 640 -45.41 -34.18 -32.50
N LEU A 641 -45.29 -33.04 -33.18
CA LEU A 641 -46.34 -32.47 -34.02
C LEU A 641 -46.64 -33.39 -35.22
N ILE A 642 -45.62 -33.77 -35.98
CA ILE A 642 -45.77 -34.62 -37.18
C ILE A 642 -46.30 -36.01 -36.83
N ASN A 643 -45.78 -36.65 -35.77
CA ASN A 643 -46.25 -37.98 -35.36
C ASN A 643 -47.73 -37.96 -34.94
N SER A 644 -48.16 -36.92 -34.23
CA SER A 644 -49.54 -36.79 -33.80
C SER A 644 -50.51 -36.68 -34.98
N ILE A 645 -50.12 -35.92 -36.02
CA ILE A 645 -50.88 -35.77 -37.25
C ILE A 645 -50.91 -37.06 -38.06
N ASN A 646 -49.76 -37.72 -38.23
CA ASN A 646 -49.66 -38.98 -38.96
C ASN A 646 -50.52 -40.09 -38.36
N LEU A 647 -50.55 -40.20 -37.03
CA LEU A 647 -51.41 -41.17 -36.34
C LEU A 647 -52.89 -40.96 -36.66
N TYR A 648 -53.37 -39.71 -36.66
CA TYR A 648 -54.75 -39.39 -36.99
C TYR A 648 -55.06 -39.69 -38.46
N VAL A 649 -54.22 -39.19 -39.39
CA VAL A 649 -54.41 -39.36 -40.84
C VAL A 649 -54.43 -40.84 -41.24
N ASN A 650 -53.54 -41.65 -40.68
CA ASN A 650 -53.49 -43.09 -40.96
C ASN A 650 -54.80 -43.79 -40.52
N GLU A 651 -55.38 -43.39 -39.39
CA GLU A 651 -56.66 -43.93 -38.94
C GLU A 651 -57.81 -43.45 -39.85
N VAL A 652 -57.80 -42.20 -40.31
CA VAL A 652 -58.81 -41.69 -41.27
C VAL A 652 -58.74 -42.46 -42.60
N ILE A 653 -57.54 -42.72 -43.12
CA ILE A 653 -57.32 -43.53 -44.33
C ILE A 653 -57.91 -44.93 -44.15
N LYS A 654 -57.58 -45.58 -43.03
CA LYS A 654 -58.07 -46.92 -42.69
C LYS A 654 -59.60 -46.94 -42.63
N LEU A 655 -60.21 -46.06 -41.85
CA LEU A 655 -61.66 -46.00 -41.68
C LEU A 655 -62.39 -45.68 -43.00
N ASN A 656 -61.87 -44.76 -43.82
CA ASN A 656 -62.45 -44.46 -45.13
C ASN A 656 -62.37 -45.64 -46.10
N SER A 657 -61.26 -46.40 -46.07
CA SER A 657 -61.11 -47.60 -46.90
C SER A 657 -62.08 -48.71 -46.50
N GLU A 658 -62.29 -48.91 -45.20
CA GLU A 658 -63.18 -49.92 -44.65
C GLU A 658 -64.66 -49.57 -44.83
N ALA A 659 -65.01 -48.28 -44.89
CA ALA A 659 -66.40 -47.80 -44.94
C ALA A 659 -67.19 -48.19 -46.20
N LYS A 660 -66.52 -48.62 -47.28
CA LYS A 660 -67.18 -48.91 -48.57
C LYS A 660 -68.20 -50.06 -48.49
N ASP A 661 -67.91 -51.07 -47.67
CA ASP A 661 -68.62 -52.36 -47.64
C ASP A 661 -69.27 -52.69 -46.28
N LYS A 662 -69.53 -51.67 -45.43
CA LYS A 662 -70.01 -51.84 -44.04
C LYS A 662 -71.49 -51.53 -43.90
N SER A 663 -72.13 -52.19 -42.93
CA SER A 663 -73.52 -51.89 -42.56
C SER A 663 -73.64 -50.52 -41.88
N ILE A 664 -74.84 -49.94 -41.88
CA ILE A 664 -75.13 -48.63 -41.25
C ILE A 664 -74.67 -48.57 -39.78
N GLU A 665 -74.85 -49.67 -39.03
CA GLU A 665 -74.49 -49.73 -37.61
C GLU A 665 -72.97 -49.79 -37.41
N GLN A 666 -72.27 -50.48 -38.31
CA GLN A 666 -70.81 -50.49 -38.36
C GLN A 666 -70.25 -49.10 -38.73
N LEU A 667 -70.88 -48.40 -39.68
CA LEU A 667 -70.49 -47.04 -40.07
C LEU A 667 -70.66 -46.03 -38.93
N LYS A 668 -71.74 -46.12 -38.14
CA LYS A 668 -71.93 -45.28 -36.94
C LYS A 668 -70.84 -45.51 -35.89
N ASN A 669 -70.49 -46.78 -35.63
CA ASN A 669 -69.43 -47.12 -34.70
C ASN A 669 -68.07 -46.59 -35.19
N MET A 670 -67.76 -46.76 -36.47
CA MET A 670 -66.54 -46.22 -37.10
C MET A 670 -66.48 -44.68 -37.02
N ALA A 671 -67.61 -43.99 -37.21
CA ALA A 671 -67.67 -42.53 -37.09
C ALA A 671 -67.42 -42.06 -35.65
N SER A 672 -67.91 -42.80 -34.65
CA SER A 672 -67.59 -42.57 -33.23
C SER A 672 -66.10 -42.79 -32.92
N ILE A 673 -65.48 -43.81 -33.52
CA ILE A 673 -64.02 -44.02 -33.43
C ILE A 673 -63.27 -42.83 -34.04
N LEU A 674 -63.66 -42.35 -35.22
CA LEU A 674 -63.04 -41.19 -35.86
C LEU A 674 -63.15 -39.93 -34.99
N GLN A 675 -64.32 -39.67 -34.38
CA GLN A 675 -64.49 -38.57 -33.43
C GLN A 675 -63.56 -38.72 -32.22
N THR A 676 -63.44 -39.93 -31.66
CA THR A 676 -62.52 -40.21 -30.54
C THR A 676 -61.06 -39.94 -30.93
N LYS A 677 -60.67 -40.34 -32.15
CA LYS A 677 -59.31 -40.12 -32.68
C LYS A 677 -59.04 -38.65 -32.98
N PHE A 678 -60.04 -37.89 -33.41
CA PHE A 678 -59.93 -36.44 -33.51
C PHE A 678 -59.73 -35.79 -32.13
N VAL A 679 -60.45 -36.24 -31.10
CA VAL A 679 -60.24 -35.78 -29.72
C VAL A 679 -58.82 -36.11 -29.24
N GLU A 680 -58.27 -37.28 -29.57
CA GLU A 680 -56.87 -37.62 -29.28
C GLU A 680 -55.88 -36.71 -30.02
N LEU A 681 -56.11 -36.42 -31.30
CA LEU A 681 -55.30 -35.45 -32.07
C LEU A 681 -55.33 -34.08 -31.40
N ASN A 682 -56.53 -33.61 -31.03
CA ASN A 682 -56.75 -32.32 -30.39
C ASN A 682 -56.04 -32.23 -29.04
N LYS A 683 -55.91 -33.34 -28.30
CA LYS A 683 -55.10 -33.42 -27.06
C LYS A 683 -53.59 -33.35 -27.31
N LYS A 684 -53.09 -33.92 -28.43
CA LYS A 684 -51.64 -33.97 -28.73
C LYS A 684 -51.11 -32.75 -29.49
N VAL A 685 -51.91 -32.19 -30.40
CA VAL A 685 -51.59 -30.95 -31.12
C VAL A 685 -51.91 -29.76 -30.24
N GLY A 686 -53.10 -29.77 -29.63
CA GLY A 686 -53.51 -28.88 -28.57
C GLY A 686 -54.82 -28.15 -28.86
N HIS A 687 -55.63 -27.92 -27.82
CA HIS A 687 -56.98 -27.33 -27.96
C HIS A 687 -57.01 -25.80 -27.81
N GLU A 688 -58.14 -25.16 -28.09
CA GLU A 688 -58.27 -23.69 -28.04
C GLU A 688 -58.18 -23.08 -26.63
N ASN A 689 -58.40 -23.89 -25.59
CA ASN A 689 -58.28 -23.48 -24.19
C ASN A 689 -56.90 -23.79 -23.59
N GLU A 690 -55.93 -24.22 -24.40
CA GLU A 690 -54.63 -24.65 -23.88
C GLU A 690 -53.74 -23.45 -23.62
N GLY A 691 -53.13 -23.41 -22.43
CA GLY A 691 -52.50 -22.20 -21.92
C GLY A 691 -53.48 -21.09 -21.56
N LYS A 692 -54.80 -21.36 -21.55
CA LYS A 692 -55.72 -20.48 -20.86
C LYS A 692 -55.53 -20.71 -19.37
N LYS A 693 -55.22 -19.60 -18.73
CA LYS A 693 -55.14 -19.37 -17.31
C LYS A 693 -56.52 -19.61 -16.65
N THR A 694 -56.74 -20.78 -16.03
CA THR A 694 -57.90 -21.01 -15.16
C THR A 694 -57.60 -20.41 -13.80
N LEU A 695 -58.43 -19.49 -13.32
CA LEU A 695 -58.18 -18.80 -12.07
C LEU A 695 -58.41 -19.75 -10.88
N LEU A 696 -57.67 -19.62 -9.79
CA LEU A 696 -57.75 -20.56 -8.65
C LEU A 696 -59.15 -20.63 -8.03
N PHE A 697 -59.92 -19.54 -8.12
CA PHE A 697 -61.32 -19.52 -7.70
C PHE A 697 -62.25 -20.27 -8.65
N GLU A 698 -61.92 -20.33 -9.95
CA GLU A 698 -62.60 -21.19 -10.92
C GLU A 698 -62.25 -22.66 -10.65
N ARG A 699 -61.01 -22.94 -10.20
CA ARG A 699 -60.56 -24.28 -9.75
C ARG A 699 -61.37 -24.80 -8.54
N LEU A 700 -61.70 -23.92 -7.58
CA LEU A 700 -62.60 -24.28 -6.47
C LEU A 700 -64.00 -24.70 -6.98
N ASN A 701 -64.48 -24.09 -8.06
CA ASN A 701 -65.79 -24.39 -8.64
C ASN A 701 -65.74 -25.66 -9.52
N ASP A 702 -64.69 -25.82 -10.34
CA ASP A 702 -64.54 -26.90 -11.32
C ASP A 702 -64.09 -28.22 -10.67
N ASN A 703 -63.12 -28.20 -9.74
CA ASN A 703 -62.61 -29.42 -9.09
C ASN A 703 -63.56 -29.92 -8.00
N ALA A 704 -64.32 -29.04 -7.33
CA ALA A 704 -65.34 -29.50 -6.36
C ALA A 704 -66.38 -30.40 -7.02
N PHE A 705 -66.79 -30.08 -8.25
CA PHE A 705 -67.68 -30.91 -9.05
C PHE A 705 -67.02 -32.23 -9.48
N GLN A 706 -65.72 -32.23 -9.82
CA GLN A 706 -65.00 -33.43 -10.27
C GLN A 706 -64.55 -34.37 -9.13
N GLU A 707 -64.28 -33.84 -7.93
CA GLU A 707 -63.85 -34.61 -6.76
C GLU A 707 -65.04 -35.06 -5.87
N GLY A 708 -66.27 -34.73 -6.26
CA GLY A 708 -67.49 -35.21 -5.60
C GLY A 708 -67.90 -34.41 -4.35
N TYR A 709 -67.37 -33.20 -4.17
CA TYR A 709 -67.82 -32.30 -3.11
C TYR A 709 -69.17 -31.68 -3.49
N ASN A 710 -70.16 -31.82 -2.61
CA ASN A 710 -71.43 -31.10 -2.75
C ASN A 710 -71.21 -29.63 -2.37
N GLU A 711 -71.87 -28.69 -3.08
CA GLU A 711 -71.89 -27.25 -2.75
C GLU A 711 -72.35 -26.95 -1.31
N THR A 712 -72.88 -27.95 -0.59
CA THR A 712 -73.33 -27.87 0.80
C THR A 712 -72.28 -28.23 1.86
N ASP A 713 -71.04 -28.57 1.48
CA ASP A 713 -69.96 -28.79 2.45
C ASP A 713 -69.61 -27.47 3.17
N GLU A 714 -69.69 -27.50 4.50
CA GLU A 714 -69.52 -26.32 5.35
C GLU A 714 -68.09 -25.76 5.26
N THR A 715 -67.09 -26.62 5.07
CA THR A 715 -65.68 -26.21 4.93
C THR A 715 -65.46 -25.50 3.60
N TYR A 716 -65.98 -26.07 2.52
CA TYR A 716 -65.96 -25.48 1.18
C TYR A 716 -66.66 -24.11 1.14
N THR A 717 -67.85 -24.03 1.74
CA THR A 717 -68.62 -22.78 1.82
C THR A 717 -67.85 -21.68 2.54
N LYS A 718 -67.10 -22.03 3.60
CA LYS A 718 -66.26 -21.08 4.35
C LYS A 718 -65.06 -20.59 3.53
N ILE A 719 -64.36 -21.49 2.81
CA ILE A 719 -63.23 -21.11 1.95
C ILE A 719 -63.69 -20.22 0.79
N SER A 720 -64.74 -20.64 0.07
CA SER A 720 -65.30 -19.89 -1.06
C SER A 720 -65.73 -18.48 -0.62
N LYS A 721 -66.35 -18.36 0.55
CA LYS A 721 -66.73 -17.07 1.12
C LYS A 721 -65.53 -16.15 1.37
N LEU A 722 -64.44 -16.66 1.96
CA LEU A 722 -63.22 -15.86 2.19
C LEU A 722 -62.57 -15.40 0.89
N VAL A 723 -62.56 -16.24 -0.14
CA VAL A 723 -62.02 -15.87 -1.46
C VAL A 723 -62.87 -14.78 -2.12
N ILE A 724 -64.21 -14.91 -2.07
CA ILE A 724 -65.15 -13.89 -2.58
C ILE A 724 -65.01 -12.58 -1.79
N GLU A 725 -64.80 -12.64 -0.47
CA GLU A 725 -64.59 -11.45 0.36
C GLU A 725 -63.26 -10.76 0.03
N LEU A 726 -62.17 -11.50 -0.19
CA LEU A 726 -60.90 -10.95 -0.67
C LEU A 726 -61.06 -10.26 -2.03
N GLN A 727 -61.77 -10.90 -2.96
CA GLN A 727 -62.06 -10.29 -4.27
C GLN A 727 -62.81 -8.98 -4.11
N LYS A 728 -63.84 -8.92 -3.25
CA LYS A 728 -64.60 -7.70 -2.99
C LYS A 728 -63.74 -6.59 -2.37
N VAL A 729 -62.87 -6.94 -1.41
CA VAL A 729 -61.90 -6.01 -0.81
C VAL A 729 -61.02 -5.40 -1.90
N ILE A 730 -60.47 -6.25 -2.77
CA ILE A 730 -59.56 -5.81 -3.83
C ILE A 730 -60.32 -4.98 -4.88
N GLU A 731 -61.49 -5.42 -5.33
CA GLU A 731 -62.31 -4.72 -6.34
C GLU A 731 -62.84 -3.38 -5.86
N ALA A 732 -63.12 -3.22 -4.56
CA ALA A 732 -63.52 -1.94 -3.98
C ALA A 732 -62.47 -0.84 -4.17
N THR A 733 -61.22 -1.20 -4.45
CA THR A 733 -60.11 -0.26 -4.70
C THR A 733 -59.85 0.03 -6.18
N LYS A 734 -60.53 -0.65 -7.11
CA LYS A 734 -60.23 -0.62 -8.56
C LYS A 734 -60.60 0.67 -9.30
N SER A 735 -61.34 1.61 -8.70
CA SER A 735 -62.03 2.65 -9.48
C SER A 735 -61.98 4.09 -8.96
N ASN A 736 -61.31 4.37 -7.83
CA ASN A 736 -61.43 5.69 -7.21
C ASN A 736 -60.12 6.50 -7.28
N LEU A 737 -59.95 7.28 -8.35
CA LEU A 737 -59.09 8.47 -8.28
C LEU A 737 -59.92 9.60 -7.68
N PHE A 738 -59.44 10.19 -6.60
CA PHE A 738 -60.18 11.21 -5.88
C PHE A 738 -59.86 12.60 -6.42
N SER A 739 -60.89 13.44 -6.47
CA SER A 739 -60.78 14.85 -6.86
C SER A 739 -60.55 15.76 -5.65
N THR A 740 -60.85 15.27 -4.43
CA THR A 740 -60.58 15.98 -3.18
C THR A 740 -59.94 15.07 -2.12
N LYS A 741 -59.18 15.67 -1.20
CA LYS A 741 -58.48 14.98 -0.10
C LYS A 741 -59.45 14.34 0.90
N ASP A 742 -60.55 15.02 1.22
CA ASP A 742 -61.54 14.54 2.20
C ASP A 742 -62.31 13.31 1.70
N GLU A 743 -62.62 13.25 0.39
CA GLU A 743 -63.20 12.05 -0.25
C GLU A 743 -62.24 10.87 -0.16
N ALA A 744 -60.95 11.10 -0.47
CA ALA A 744 -59.93 10.05 -0.42
C ALA A 744 -59.74 9.50 1.00
N LYS A 745 -59.65 10.39 1.99
CA LYS A 745 -59.52 10.03 3.40
C LYS A 745 -60.72 9.23 3.90
N THR A 746 -61.94 9.69 3.61
CA THR A 746 -63.18 9.01 4.02
C THR A 746 -63.26 7.61 3.41
N PHE A 747 -62.86 7.46 2.14
CA PHE A 747 -62.79 6.15 1.50
C PHE A 747 -61.75 5.23 2.15
N ILE A 748 -60.52 5.71 2.36
CA ILE A 748 -59.44 4.92 2.98
C ILE A 748 -59.86 4.44 4.37
N GLU A 749 -60.44 5.31 5.19
CA GLU A 749 -60.90 4.95 6.54
C GLU A 749 -62.03 3.91 6.52
N LYS A 750 -62.99 4.04 5.59
CA LYS A 750 -64.07 3.06 5.42
C LYS A 750 -63.54 1.70 4.96
N GLN A 751 -62.63 1.68 4.00
CA GLN A 751 -62.07 0.44 3.46
C GLN A 751 -61.09 -0.22 4.44
N ASP A 752 -60.41 0.55 5.28
CA ASP A 752 -59.50 0.01 6.29
C ASP A 752 -60.26 -0.81 7.35
N LEU A 753 -61.47 -0.36 7.72
CA LEU A 753 -62.37 -1.13 8.59
C LEU A 753 -62.81 -2.46 7.93
N ILE A 754 -63.10 -2.44 6.64
CA ILE A 754 -63.50 -3.63 5.88
C ILE A 754 -62.32 -4.61 5.76
N PHE A 755 -61.13 -4.11 5.44
CA PHE A 755 -59.93 -4.94 5.30
C PHE A 755 -59.51 -5.57 6.62
N LYS A 756 -59.49 -4.81 7.73
CA LYS A 756 -59.17 -5.36 9.06
C LYS A 756 -60.14 -6.43 9.52
N LYS A 757 -61.43 -6.27 9.19
CA LYS A 757 -62.44 -7.31 9.45
C LYS A 757 -62.11 -8.57 8.66
N PHE A 758 -61.85 -8.44 7.36
CA PHE A 758 -61.45 -9.56 6.51
C PHE A 758 -60.18 -10.27 7.03
N GLU A 759 -59.16 -9.53 7.45
CA GLU A 759 -57.96 -10.11 8.06
C GLU A 759 -58.28 -10.94 9.30
N THR A 760 -59.20 -10.45 10.13
CA THR A 760 -59.67 -11.17 11.33
C THR A 760 -60.38 -12.47 10.94
N ASP A 761 -61.24 -12.42 9.92
CA ASP A 761 -61.96 -13.59 9.40
C ASP A 761 -61.00 -14.64 8.81
N VAL A 762 -59.94 -14.21 8.11
CA VAL A 762 -58.87 -15.10 7.62
C VAL A 762 -58.08 -15.74 8.77
N ILE A 763 -57.70 -14.96 9.79
CA ILE A 763 -56.98 -15.49 10.97
C ILE A 763 -57.85 -16.52 11.71
N ALA A 764 -59.14 -16.24 11.88
CA ALA A 764 -60.08 -17.16 12.50
C ALA A 764 -60.21 -18.46 11.69
N ALA A 765 -60.31 -18.36 10.35
CA ALA A 765 -60.38 -19.53 9.47
C ALA A 765 -59.10 -20.38 9.48
N LYS A 766 -57.92 -19.75 9.54
CA LYS A 766 -56.63 -20.46 9.70
C LYS A 766 -56.53 -21.18 11.04
N THR A 767 -56.94 -20.49 12.12
CA THR A 767 -56.96 -21.08 13.47
C THR A 767 -57.91 -22.27 13.55
N ALA A 768 -59.02 -22.22 12.81
CA ALA A 768 -59.99 -23.31 12.69
C ALA A 768 -59.62 -24.35 11.62
N GLU A 769 -58.39 -24.32 11.10
CA GLU A 769 -57.86 -25.26 10.09
C GLU A 769 -58.71 -25.37 8.81
N VAL A 770 -59.51 -24.35 8.47
CA VAL A 770 -60.44 -24.37 7.33
C VAL A 770 -59.71 -24.59 6.00
N PHE A 771 -58.46 -24.13 5.86
CA PHE A 771 -57.65 -24.29 4.65
C PHE A 771 -57.01 -25.68 4.49
N THR A 772 -57.16 -26.59 5.47
CA THR A 772 -56.54 -27.94 5.46
C THR A 772 -57.28 -28.96 4.59
N GLY A 773 -58.50 -28.66 4.15
CA GLY A 773 -59.40 -29.60 3.45
C GLY A 773 -59.25 -29.70 1.93
N ILE A 774 -58.27 -29.02 1.31
CA ILE A 774 -58.06 -29.02 -0.16
C ILE A 774 -56.95 -30.01 -0.54
N GLY A 775 -57.13 -30.81 -1.60
CA GLY A 775 -56.14 -31.81 -2.07
C GLY A 775 -54.72 -31.29 -2.39
N ASP A 776 -54.52 -29.97 -2.43
CA ASP A 776 -53.27 -29.25 -2.73
C ASP A 776 -52.97 -28.12 -1.71
N THR A 777 -53.25 -28.37 -0.43
CA THR A 777 -53.26 -27.40 0.68
C THR A 777 -52.07 -26.45 0.77
N ASN A 778 -50.84 -26.90 0.52
CA ASN A 778 -49.66 -26.05 0.69
C ASN A 778 -49.54 -24.99 -0.40
N GLU A 779 -49.85 -25.32 -1.66
CA GLU A 779 -49.69 -24.38 -2.78
C GLU A 779 -50.78 -23.30 -2.76
N PHE A 780 -52.04 -23.70 -2.54
CA PHE A 780 -53.15 -22.76 -2.38
C PHE A 780 -52.90 -21.79 -1.22
N THR A 781 -52.57 -22.32 -0.04
CA THR A 781 -52.38 -21.51 1.17
C THR A 781 -51.19 -20.56 1.03
N ASN A 782 -50.07 -21.02 0.45
CA ASN A 782 -48.90 -20.17 0.21
C ASN A 782 -49.20 -19.03 -0.77
N ASN A 783 -49.92 -19.33 -1.85
CA ASN A 783 -50.33 -18.31 -2.83
C ASN A 783 -51.32 -17.32 -2.21
N PHE A 784 -52.30 -17.80 -1.43
CA PHE A 784 -53.29 -16.97 -0.73
C PHE A 784 -52.61 -16.02 0.26
N ASP A 785 -51.64 -16.53 1.02
CA ASP A 785 -50.88 -15.75 1.99
C ASP A 785 -49.97 -14.72 1.33
N LYS A 786 -49.33 -15.09 0.22
CA LYS A 786 -48.52 -14.17 -0.57
C LYS A 786 -49.37 -13.01 -1.11
N LEU A 787 -50.52 -13.31 -1.73
CA LEU A 787 -51.47 -12.32 -2.22
C LEU A 787 -51.89 -11.35 -1.11
N LEU A 788 -52.36 -11.91 0.02
CA LEU A 788 -52.84 -11.12 1.15
C LEU A 788 -51.73 -10.21 1.70
N ASN A 789 -50.52 -10.73 1.87
CA ASN A 789 -49.39 -9.97 2.42
C ASN A 789 -48.95 -8.84 1.47
N GLU A 790 -48.87 -9.10 0.16
CA GLU A 790 -48.47 -8.09 -0.81
C GLU A 790 -49.50 -6.95 -0.92
N TYR A 791 -50.80 -7.28 -0.91
CA TYR A 791 -51.87 -6.27 -0.85
C TYR A 791 -51.80 -5.46 0.45
N LYS A 792 -51.63 -6.16 1.59
CA LYS A 792 -51.54 -5.57 2.93
C LYS A 792 -50.41 -4.53 3.04
N VAL A 793 -49.24 -4.79 2.46
CA VAL A 793 -48.09 -3.86 2.53
C VAL A 793 -48.45 -2.51 1.90
N VAL A 794 -49.05 -2.53 0.72
CA VAL A 794 -49.42 -1.30 0.00
C VAL A 794 -50.62 -0.64 0.66
N TRP A 795 -51.61 -1.42 1.12
CA TRP A 795 -52.75 -0.93 1.89
C TRP A 795 -52.31 -0.16 3.14
N ASN A 796 -51.42 -0.75 3.95
CA ASN A 796 -50.92 -0.10 5.17
C ASN A 796 -50.16 1.20 4.86
N THR A 797 -49.44 1.25 3.75
CA THR A 797 -48.76 2.45 3.28
C THR A 797 -49.77 3.55 2.91
N LEU A 798 -50.84 3.19 2.20
CA LEU A 798 -51.93 4.10 1.86
C LEU A 798 -52.65 4.63 3.10
N VAL A 799 -52.94 3.77 4.07
CA VAL A 799 -53.57 4.15 5.36
C VAL A 799 -52.69 5.11 6.16
N ALA A 800 -51.37 4.87 6.22
CA ALA A 800 -50.43 5.77 6.88
C ALA A 800 -50.35 7.16 6.22
N GLN A 801 -50.71 7.25 4.93
CA GLN A 801 -50.70 8.48 4.13
C GLN A 801 -52.10 9.07 3.92
N LYS A 802 -53.11 8.64 4.67
CA LYS A 802 -54.50 9.10 4.49
C LYS A 802 -54.72 10.61 4.63
N ASP A 803 -53.81 11.29 5.34
CA ASP A 803 -53.82 12.74 5.55
C ASP A 803 -52.87 13.51 4.59
N ALA A 804 -52.27 12.83 3.62
CA ALA A 804 -51.37 13.42 2.62
C ALA A 804 -52.13 14.12 1.48
N GLU A 805 -51.40 14.82 0.61
CA GLU A 805 -51.98 15.45 -0.59
C GLU A 805 -52.35 14.41 -1.66
N LEU A 806 -53.30 14.76 -2.55
CA LEU A 806 -53.74 13.86 -3.64
C LEU A 806 -52.60 13.43 -4.57
N ALA A 807 -51.57 14.26 -4.73
CA ALA A 807 -50.36 13.93 -5.48
C ALA A 807 -49.55 12.78 -4.88
N VAL A 808 -49.81 12.41 -3.61
CA VAL A 808 -49.22 11.25 -2.92
C VAL A 808 -50.23 10.09 -2.88
N ILE A 809 -51.49 10.39 -2.56
CA ILE A 809 -52.55 9.37 -2.40
C ILE A 809 -52.92 8.70 -3.75
N ASN A 810 -53.13 9.48 -4.81
CA ASN A 810 -53.56 8.93 -6.10
C ASN A 810 -52.50 7.99 -6.73
N PRO A 811 -51.18 8.30 -6.71
CA PRO A 811 -50.18 7.34 -7.14
C PRO A 811 -50.14 6.05 -6.32
N LEU A 812 -50.36 6.12 -5.00
CA LEU A 812 -50.44 4.92 -4.14
C LEU A 812 -51.69 4.09 -4.45
N LEU A 813 -52.82 4.73 -4.76
CA LEU A 813 -54.04 4.06 -5.22
C LEU A 813 -53.84 3.42 -6.60
N ILE A 814 -53.13 4.08 -7.52
CA ILE A 814 -52.75 3.50 -8.82
C ILE A 814 -51.84 2.29 -8.62
N LEU A 815 -50.85 2.39 -7.73
CA LEU A 815 -49.95 1.29 -7.41
C LEU A 815 -50.71 0.11 -6.78
N LEU A 816 -51.59 0.39 -5.83
CA LEU A 816 -52.47 -0.60 -5.21
C LEU A 816 -53.34 -1.25 -6.26
N ASN A 817 -54.04 -0.48 -7.11
CA ASN A 817 -54.91 -0.98 -8.17
C ASN A 817 -54.15 -1.83 -9.20
N ASN A 818 -52.96 -1.39 -9.62
CA ASN A 818 -52.12 -2.13 -10.56
C ASN A 818 -51.66 -3.46 -9.96
N LYS A 819 -51.21 -3.45 -8.70
CA LYS A 819 -50.85 -4.69 -7.98
C LYS A 819 -52.05 -5.59 -7.79
N SER A 820 -53.18 -5.03 -7.35
CA SER A 820 -54.46 -5.71 -7.21
C SER A 820 -54.93 -6.37 -8.52
N LYS A 821 -54.75 -5.69 -9.65
CA LYS A 821 -55.09 -6.20 -10.98
C LYS A 821 -54.16 -7.34 -11.39
N GLU A 822 -52.85 -7.09 -11.36
CA GLU A 822 -51.82 -8.09 -11.67
C GLU A 822 -51.97 -9.33 -10.79
N GLN A 823 -52.27 -9.15 -9.50
CA GLN A 823 -52.37 -10.22 -8.53
C GLN A 823 -53.69 -11.01 -8.60
N LEU A 824 -54.85 -10.35 -8.81
CA LEU A 824 -56.09 -11.06 -9.13
C LEU A 824 -55.95 -11.85 -10.44
N GLU A 825 -55.29 -11.27 -11.44
CA GLU A 825 -54.96 -11.91 -12.72
C GLU A 825 -53.77 -12.87 -12.61
N THR A 826 -53.25 -13.17 -11.42
CA THR A 826 -52.19 -14.17 -11.20
C THR A 826 -52.46 -15.12 -10.05
N PHE A 827 -53.60 -14.97 -9.36
CA PHE A 827 -53.96 -15.78 -8.22
C PHE A 827 -54.34 -17.21 -8.66
N GLY A 828 -53.33 -18.08 -8.56
CA GLY A 828 -53.32 -19.52 -8.79
C GLY A 828 -53.79 -19.94 -10.18
N PHE A 829 -52.83 -19.92 -11.10
CA PHE A 829 -52.97 -20.68 -12.33
C PHE A 829 -52.50 -22.10 -12.09
N ASP A 830 -53.37 -23.06 -12.38
CA ASP A 830 -52.87 -24.36 -12.76
C ASP A 830 -52.63 -24.33 -14.26
N ASP A 831 -51.39 -24.60 -14.65
CA ASP A 831 -51.13 -24.86 -16.04
C ASP A 831 -51.91 -26.09 -16.44
N THR A 832 -52.79 -25.93 -17.41
CA THR A 832 -53.35 -27.06 -18.14
C THR A 832 -52.24 -27.68 -18.99
N GLY A 833 -51.22 -28.25 -18.32
CA GLY A 833 -49.99 -28.82 -18.82
C GLY A 833 -49.44 -28.20 -20.09
N PHE A 834 -48.66 -27.11 -20.00
CA PHE A 834 -47.88 -26.60 -21.13
C PHE A 834 -47.03 -27.70 -21.81
N ASN A 835 -46.71 -28.81 -21.15
CA ASN A 835 -45.66 -29.71 -21.65
C ASN A 835 -46.14 -30.90 -22.49
N LYS A 836 -47.45 -31.15 -22.61
CA LYS A 836 -47.94 -32.41 -23.22
C LYS A 836 -48.35 -32.30 -24.69
N SER A 837 -48.71 -31.11 -25.18
CA SER A 837 -49.08 -30.89 -26.58
C SER A 837 -48.05 -30.06 -27.34
N SER A 838 -48.22 -29.99 -28.66
CA SER A 838 -47.41 -29.10 -29.50
C SER A 838 -47.68 -27.63 -29.17
N LYS A 839 -48.94 -27.20 -29.04
CA LYS A 839 -49.28 -25.82 -28.66
C LYS A 839 -48.75 -25.44 -27.28
N GLY A 840 -48.85 -26.36 -26.32
CA GLY A 840 -48.28 -26.18 -25.00
C GLY A 840 -46.78 -25.89 -25.06
N LYS A 841 -46.01 -26.69 -25.83
CA LYS A 841 -44.57 -26.44 -26.03
C LYS A 841 -44.28 -25.05 -26.62
N ILE A 842 -45.10 -24.57 -27.58
CA ILE A 842 -44.97 -23.21 -28.13
C ILE A 842 -45.15 -22.14 -27.02
N LEU A 843 -46.07 -22.37 -26.09
CA LEU A 843 -46.31 -21.46 -24.97
C LEU A 843 -45.15 -21.48 -23.96
N THR A 844 -44.53 -22.64 -23.69
CA THR A 844 -43.29 -22.73 -22.91
C THR A 844 -42.17 -21.90 -23.51
N TYR A 845 -41.96 -21.97 -24.84
CA TYR A 845 -40.96 -21.12 -25.50
C TYR A 845 -41.24 -19.61 -25.34
N ILE A 846 -42.51 -19.20 -25.30
CA ILE A 846 -42.90 -17.81 -25.00
C ILE A 846 -42.57 -17.46 -23.56
N GLU A 847 -42.83 -18.35 -22.61
CA GLU A 847 -42.50 -18.15 -21.20
C GLU A 847 -40.99 -18.04 -20.97
N ASP A 848 -40.19 -18.93 -21.56
CA ASP A 848 -38.72 -18.89 -21.52
C ASP A 848 -38.19 -17.55 -22.07
N SER A 849 -38.74 -17.09 -23.18
CA SER A 849 -38.37 -15.79 -23.79
C SER A 849 -38.74 -14.61 -22.86
N ASN A 850 -39.91 -14.65 -22.19
CA ASN A 850 -40.29 -13.64 -21.19
C ASN A 850 -39.37 -13.67 -19.95
N ASN A 851 -38.95 -14.85 -19.52
CA ASN A 851 -37.98 -15.03 -18.44
C ASN A 851 -36.61 -14.45 -18.84
N ASN A 852 -36.18 -14.65 -20.09
CA ASN A 852 -34.97 -14.02 -20.64
C ASN A 852 -35.07 -12.50 -20.64
N ILE A 853 -36.18 -11.93 -21.12
CA ILE A 853 -36.44 -10.48 -21.10
C ILE A 853 -36.33 -9.94 -19.67
N SER A 854 -36.99 -10.60 -18.71
CA SER A 854 -36.93 -10.22 -17.30
C SER A 854 -35.51 -10.32 -16.74
N GLY A 855 -34.73 -11.31 -17.16
CA GLY A 855 -33.30 -11.43 -16.87
C GLY A 855 -32.47 -10.26 -17.43
N TYR A 856 -32.70 -9.87 -18.69
CA TYR A 856 -32.00 -8.75 -19.31
C TYR A 856 -32.38 -7.41 -18.68
N GLN A 857 -33.66 -7.17 -18.37
CA GLN A 857 -34.12 -5.97 -17.67
C GLN A 857 -33.50 -5.84 -16.28
N ARG A 858 -33.43 -6.93 -15.50
CA ARG A 858 -32.74 -6.94 -14.21
C ARG A 858 -31.27 -6.54 -14.34
N LYS A 859 -30.55 -7.12 -15.31
CA LYS A 859 -29.14 -6.76 -15.60
C LYS A 859 -28.98 -5.29 -15.98
N LYS A 860 -29.90 -4.77 -16.82
CA LYS A 860 -29.93 -3.36 -17.24
C LYS A 860 -30.07 -2.42 -16.03
N THR A 861 -31.08 -2.64 -15.19
CA THR A 861 -31.33 -1.85 -13.98
C THR A 861 -30.16 -1.91 -13.00
N GLN A 862 -29.52 -3.08 -12.86
CA GLN A 862 -28.32 -3.24 -12.02
C GLN A 862 -27.16 -2.40 -12.53
N ILE A 863 -26.86 -2.45 -13.83
CA ILE A 863 -25.81 -1.64 -14.45
C ILE A 863 -26.07 -0.14 -14.21
N GLU A 864 -27.28 0.33 -14.50
CA GLU A 864 -27.64 1.75 -14.32
C GLU A 864 -27.52 2.24 -12.88
N LYS A 865 -27.81 1.36 -11.90
CA LYS A 865 -27.72 1.70 -10.48
C LYS A 865 -26.28 1.64 -9.96
N LEU A 866 -25.52 0.60 -10.29
CA LEU A 866 -24.25 0.28 -9.65
C LEU A 866 -23.06 1.08 -10.20
N THR A 867 -23.07 1.42 -11.50
CA THR A 867 -22.01 2.21 -12.15
C THR A 867 -21.84 3.63 -11.60
N LYS A 868 -22.87 4.15 -10.92
CA LYS A 868 -22.92 5.53 -10.41
C LYS A 868 -22.50 5.67 -8.95
N ILE A 869 -22.30 4.55 -8.25
CA ILE A 869 -22.03 4.54 -6.80
C ILE A 869 -20.58 4.94 -6.52
N VAL A 870 -19.64 4.38 -7.28
CA VAL A 870 -18.21 4.69 -7.15
C VAL A 870 -17.61 4.95 -8.53
N PRO A 871 -16.54 5.76 -8.62
CA PRO A 871 -15.82 5.99 -9.85
C PRO A 871 -14.89 4.79 -10.14
N GLY A 872 -15.45 3.73 -10.74
CA GLY A 872 -14.77 2.44 -10.88
C GLY A 872 -13.43 2.50 -11.63
N GLN A 873 -13.39 3.24 -12.75
CA GLN A 873 -12.15 3.42 -13.51
C GLN A 873 -11.11 4.23 -12.72
N GLU A 874 -11.54 5.31 -12.06
CA GLU A 874 -10.67 6.13 -11.22
C GLU A 874 -10.02 5.27 -10.13
N LEU A 875 -10.78 4.39 -9.48
CA LEU A 875 -10.24 3.50 -8.44
C LEU A 875 -9.22 2.50 -8.99
N TYR A 876 -9.41 1.96 -10.20
CA TYR A 876 -8.41 1.10 -10.85
C TYR A 876 -7.10 1.88 -11.07
N ALA A 877 -7.21 3.08 -11.64
CA ALA A 877 -6.07 3.94 -11.91
C ALA A 877 -5.35 4.38 -10.62
N LEU A 878 -6.10 4.69 -9.57
CA LEU A 878 -5.56 5.07 -8.26
C LEU A 878 -4.86 3.92 -7.54
N ILE A 879 -5.37 2.68 -7.63
CA ILE A 879 -4.67 1.51 -7.09
C ILE A 879 -3.30 1.34 -7.78
N ARG A 880 -3.23 1.51 -9.10
CA ARG A 880 -1.95 1.42 -9.85
C ARG A 880 -1.02 2.61 -9.58
N LEU A 881 -1.56 3.81 -9.41
CA LEU A 881 -0.80 4.98 -8.95
C LEU A 881 -0.19 4.72 -7.57
N TRP A 882 -0.97 4.16 -6.65
CA TRP A 882 -0.50 3.76 -5.32
C TRP A 882 0.60 2.68 -5.42
N VAL A 883 0.43 1.66 -6.27
CA VAL A 883 1.46 0.64 -6.48
C VAL A 883 2.77 1.26 -6.96
N LYS A 884 2.70 2.20 -7.92
CA LYS A 884 3.89 2.87 -8.46
C LYS A 884 4.58 3.75 -7.42
N ASN A 885 3.83 4.56 -6.67
CA ASN A 885 4.39 5.64 -5.87
C ASN A 885 4.64 5.24 -4.40
N GLU A 886 3.75 4.42 -3.82
CA GLU A 886 3.69 4.17 -2.38
C GLU A 886 4.15 2.75 -2.00
N SER A 887 3.89 1.73 -2.82
CA SER A 887 4.12 0.33 -2.43
C SER A 887 5.57 0.03 -2.05
N ALA A 888 6.54 0.58 -2.78
CA ALA A 888 7.96 0.38 -2.48
C ALA A 888 8.38 1.08 -1.17
N GLN A 889 7.88 2.31 -0.96
CA GLN A 889 8.15 3.08 0.24
C GLN A 889 7.52 2.42 1.48
N LEU A 890 6.27 1.98 1.36
CA LEU A 890 5.60 1.23 2.42
C LEU A 890 6.39 -0.04 2.74
N SER A 891 6.79 -0.83 1.73
CA SER A 891 7.56 -2.07 1.92
C SER A 891 8.89 -1.83 2.68
N ALA A 892 9.57 -0.71 2.42
CA ALA A 892 10.80 -0.34 3.13
C ALA A 892 10.56 0.10 4.58
N ARG A 893 9.33 0.46 4.95
CA ARG A 893 8.95 0.94 6.29
C ARG A 893 8.24 -0.11 7.14
N LEU A 894 7.87 -1.26 6.57
CA LEU A 894 7.13 -2.30 7.28
C LEU A 894 7.86 -2.78 8.54
N ILE A 895 7.09 -3.03 9.59
CA ILE A 895 7.60 -3.63 10.82
C ILE A 895 8.02 -5.07 10.52
N SER A 896 9.23 -5.44 10.93
CA SER A 896 9.76 -6.80 10.76
C SER A 896 8.91 -7.83 11.51
N ASP A 897 8.73 -9.01 10.92
CA ASP A 897 8.14 -10.19 11.55
C ASP A 897 8.90 -10.64 12.81
N LYS A 898 10.19 -10.28 12.95
CA LYS A 898 11.03 -10.51 14.13
C LYS A 898 10.89 -9.44 15.21
N HIS A 899 10.19 -8.33 14.94
CA HIS A 899 9.94 -7.30 15.94
C HIS A 899 9.10 -7.86 17.10
N ASP A 900 9.36 -7.38 18.32
CA ASP A 900 8.69 -7.90 19.53
C ASP A 900 7.21 -7.49 19.62
N ASP A 901 6.88 -6.31 19.08
CA ASP A 901 5.50 -5.81 18.94
C ASP A 901 4.70 -6.55 17.84
N LYS A 902 4.22 -7.75 18.17
CA LYS A 902 3.46 -8.62 17.23
C LYS A 902 2.09 -8.08 16.86
N GLU A 903 1.45 -7.28 17.71
CA GLU A 903 0.12 -6.75 17.42
C GLU A 903 0.17 -5.62 16.39
N THR A 904 1.10 -4.67 16.52
CA THR A 904 1.29 -3.64 15.49
C THR A 904 1.74 -4.26 14.16
N TYR A 905 2.59 -5.30 14.20
CA TYR A 905 2.93 -6.09 13.02
C TYR A 905 1.67 -6.67 12.32
N LYS A 906 0.79 -7.35 13.07
CA LYS A 906 -0.44 -7.93 12.48
C LYS A 906 -1.37 -6.88 11.89
N LEU A 907 -1.53 -5.74 12.57
CA LEU A 907 -2.41 -4.64 12.14
C LEU A 907 -1.97 -4.01 10.81
N LEU A 908 -0.66 -3.95 10.56
CA LEU A 908 -0.06 -3.24 9.43
C LEU A 908 0.62 -4.19 8.45
N THR A 909 1.81 -4.70 8.78
CA THR A 909 2.59 -5.59 7.91
C THR A 909 1.81 -6.85 7.54
N GLY A 910 1.22 -7.54 8.53
CA GLY A 910 0.43 -8.75 8.29
C GLY A 910 -0.79 -8.51 7.42
N ALA A 911 -1.48 -7.38 7.62
CA ALA A 911 -2.62 -6.97 6.78
C ALA A 911 -2.18 -6.67 5.33
N PHE A 912 -1.09 -5.94 5.14
CA PHE A 912 -0.54 -5.64 3.82
C PHE A 912 -0.12 -6.91 3.07
N GLU A 913 0.59 -7.82 3.74
CA GLU A 913 0.99 -9.11 3.17
C GLU A 913 -0.23 -9.98 2.81
N ALA A 914 -1.30 -9.95 3.61
CA ALA A 914 -2.54 -10.65 3.27
C ALA A 914 -3.18 -10.09 1.98
N ILE A 915 -3.13 -8.78 1.75
CA ILE A 915 -3.61 -8.16 0.50
C ILE A 915 -2.79 -8.66 -0.68
N ARG A 916 -1.45 -8.57 -0.61
CA ARG A 916 -0.56 -9.00 -1.70
C ARG A 916 -0.69 -10.49 -2.00
N SER A 917 -0.79 -11.32 -0.97
CA SER A 917 -0.71 -12.78 -1.10
C SER A 917 -2.05 -13.50 -1.24
N LYS A 918 -3.18 -12.88 -0.89
CA LYS A 918 -4.49 -13.58 -0.87
C LYS A 918 -5.62 -12.82 -1.53
N ASN A 919 -5.49 -11.52 -1.77
CA ASN A 919 -6.57 -10.72 -2.36
C ASN A 919 -6.52 -10.80 -3.91
N GLN A 920 -7.46 -11.53 -4.50
CA GLN A 920 -7.55 -11.69 -5.96
C GLN A 920 -7.84 -10.36 -6.67
N LEU A 921 -8.69 -9.51 -6.10
CA LEU A 921 -9.00 -8.19 -6.67
C LEU A 921 -7.75 -7.33 -6.78
N PHE A 922 -6.90 -7.30 -5.74
CA PHE A 922 -5.63 -6.59 -5.78
C PHE A 922 -4.69 -7.13 -6.86
N ARG A 923 -4.53 -8.46 -6.96
CA ARG A 923 -3.68 -9.10 -7.97
C ARG A 923 -4.10 -8.80 -9.40
N ASN A 924 -5.40 -8.67 -9.63
CA ASN A 924 -5.93 -8.34 -10.95
C ASN A 924 -5.75 -6.84 -11.29
N LEU A 925 -5.77 -5.97 -10.28
CA LEU A 925 -5.75 -4.52 -10.49
C LEU A 925 -4.36 -3.88 -10.38
N ASN A 926 -3.41 -4.53 -9.70
CA ASN A 926 -2.12 -3.93 -9.37
C ASN A 926 -1.20 -3.63 -10.57
N ASP A 927 -1.46 -4.24 -11.74
CA ASP A 927 -0.78 -3.92 -12.99
C ASP A 927 -1.70 -4.17 -14.21
N ILE A 928 -1.21 -3.84 -15.40
CA ILE A 928 -1.83 -4.12 -16.70
C ILE A 928 -1.19 -5.37 -17.30
N GLN A 929 -2.00 -6.39 -17.60
CA GLN A 929 -1.53 -7.60 -18.26
C GLN A 929 -1.43 -7.39 -19.78
N PRO A 930 -0.29 -7.75 -20.42
CA PRO A 930 -0.12 -7.62 -21.86
C PRO A 930 -1.11 -8.42 -22.70
N SER A 931 -1.60 -9.56 -22.17
CA SER A 931 -2.54 -10.45 -22.86
C SER A 931 -3.87 -9.81 -23.22
N PHE A 932 -4.21 -8.67 -22.61
CA PHE A 932 -5.46 -7.95 -22.88
C PHE A 932 -5.40 -7.05 -24.11
N ILE A 933 -4.26 -6.94 -24.78
CA ILE A 933 -4.07 -6.08 -25.96
C ILE A 933 -3.84 -6.96 -27.19
N SER A 934 -4.65 -6.71 -28.22
CA SER A 934 -4.57 -7.36 -29.54
C SER A 934 -4.45 -6.29 -30.62
N PHE A 935 -3.76 -6.59 -31.72
CA PHE A 935 -3.61 -5.68 -32.85
C PHE A 935 -4.45 -6.17 -34.03
N THR A 936 -5.02 -5.23 -34.77
CA THR A 936 -5.79 -5.53 -35.99
C THR A 936 -4.88 -5.94 -37.14
N ASP A 937 -3.63 -5.49 -37.13
CA ASP A 937 -2.57 -5.91 -38.07
C ASP A 937 -1.54 -6.78 -37.34
N PRO A 938 -1.37 -8.06 -37.72
CA PRO A 938 -0.40 -8.99 -37.13
C PRO A 938 1.05 -8.46 -37.14
N LYS A 939 1.40 -7.53 -38.05
CA LYS A 939 2.74 -6.92 -38.09
C LYS A 939 3.01 -6.02 -36.88
N ASN A 940 1.99 -5.61 -36.15
CA ASN A 940 2.10 -4.76 -34.96
C ASN A 940 2.10 -5.55 -33.64
N ASP A 941 2.04 -6.89 -33.67
CA ASP A 941 2.06 -7.71 -32.45
C ASP A 941 3.32 -7.50 -31.59
N GLY A 942 4.42 -7.03 -32.18
CA GLY A 942 5.63 -6.62 -31.46
C GLY A 942 5.54 -5.28 -30.70
N LYS A 943 4.46 -4.49 -30.88
CA LYS A 943 4.29 -3.15 -30.29
C LYS A 943 3.51 -3.13 -28.97
N GLN A 944 3.15 -4.30 -28.41
CA GLN A 944 2.42 -4.41 -27.14
C GLN A 944 3.08 -3.59 -26.02
N GLY A 945 4.41 -3.63 -25.92
CA GLY A 945 5.16 -2.89 -24.91
C GLY A 945 5.01 -1.37 -25.00
N GLU A 946 5.00 -0.81 -26.22
CA GLU A 946 4.83 0.63 -26.45
C GLU A 946 3.42 1.09 -26.07
N VAL A 947 2.41 0.31 -26.45
CA VAL A 947 1.01 0.61 -26.10
C VAL A 947 0.81 0.58 -24.59
N ILE A 948 1.31 -0.45 -23.90
CA ILE A 948 1.22 -0.57 -22.44
C ILE A 948 1.94 0.59 -21.76
N ALA A 949 3.14 0.94 -22.22
CA ALA A 949 3.88 2.07 -21.66
C ALA A 949 3.08 3.37 -21.77
N LYS A 950 2.44 3.61 -22.91
CA LYS A 950 1.60 4.79 -23.11
C LYS A 950 0.31 4.76 -22.31
N ILE A 951 -0.35 3.61 -22.18
CA ILE A 951 -1.51 3.45 -21.29
C ILE A 951 -1.10 3.79 -19.85
N LYS A 952 0.01 3.22 -19.35
CA LYS A 952 0.52 3.49 -17.99
C LYS A 952 0.83 4.98 -17.80
N GLU A 953 1.49 5.62 -18.75
CA GLU A 953 1.79 7.06 -18.71
C GLU A 953 0.52 7.90 -18.54
N LEU A 954 -0.47 7.70 -19.42
CA LEU A 954 -1.73 8.45 -19.42
C LEU A 954 -2.58 8.14 -18.17
N GLU A 955 -2.64 6.88 -17.76
CA GLU A 955 -3.39 6.44 -16.58
C GLU A 955 -2.87 7.08 -15.30
N LEU A 956 -1.55 7.21 -15.16
CA LEU A 956 -0.95 7.83 -13.97
C LEU A 956 -1.21 9.33 -13.91
N ALA A 957 -1.15 10.03 -15.05
CA ALA A 957 -1.50 11.44 -15.13
C ALA A 957 -2.98 11.66 -14.75
N TYR A 958 -3.85 10.80 -15.28
CA TYR A 958 -5.27 10.79 -14.97
C TYR A 958 -5.56 10.50 -13.48
N ALA A 959 -4.95 9.45 -12.91
CA ALA A 959 -5.10 9.08 -11.51
C ALA A 959 -4.65 10.22 -10.58
N GLN A 960 -3.51 10.85 -10.89
CA GLN A 960 -2.99 11.97 -10.10
C GLN A 960 -3.91 13.19 -10.17
N ALA A 961 -4.45 13.51 -11.34
CA ALA A 961 -5.41 14.60 -11.50
C ALA A 961 -6.71 14.33 -10.72
N SER A 962 -7.20 13.08 -10.74
CA SER A 962 -8.38 12.65 -9.96
C SER A 962 -8.16 12.79 -8.45
N LEU A 963 -7.02 12.33 -7.94
CA LEU A 963 -6.65 12.47 -6.54
C LEU A 963 -6.56 13.94 -6.11
N ASN A 964 -5.91 14.78 -6.94
CA ASN A 964 -5.74 16.21 -6.68
C ASN A 964 -7.09 16.94 -6.68
N ALA A 965 -7.96 16.66 -7.66
CA ALA A 965 -9.29 17.23 -7.73
C ALA A 965 -10.11 16.90 -6.48
N LEU A 966 -10.13 15.62 -6.08
CA LEU A 966 -10.85 15.21 -4.87
C LEU A 966 -10.34 15.93 -3.62
N LYS A 967 -9.01 16.05 -3.46
CA LYS A 967 -8.39 16.77 -2.35
C LYS A 967 -8.80 18.24 -2.30
N VAL A 968 -8.73 18.95 -3.43
CA VAL A 968 -9.05 20.38 -3.55
C VAL A 968 -10.55 20.64 -3.32
N PHE A 969 -11.43 19.76 -3.80
CA PHE A 969 -12.88 19.94 -3.62
C PHE A 969 -13.33 19.65 -2.19
N LYS A 970 -12.69 18.70 -1.49
CA LYS A 970 -12.95 18.41 -0.08
C LYS A 970 -12.47 19.51 0.86
N ASP A 971 -11.40 20.21 0.49
CA ASP A 971 -10.84 21.28 1.29
C ASP A 971 -11.74 22.52 1.23
N GLN A 972 -12.30 22.90 2.38
CA GLN A 972 -13.14 24.08 2.52
C GLN A 972 -12.36 25.38 2.33
N SER A 973 -11.04 25.37 2.54
CA SER A 973 -10.17 26.54 2.37
C SER A 973 -9.71 26.76 0.93
N SER A 974 -9.90 25.78 0.04
CA SER A 974 -9.52 25.89 -1.37
C SER A 974 -10.39 26.88 -2.13
N THR A 975 -9.74 27.79 -2.88
CA THR A 975 -10.38 28.84 -3.68
C THR A 975 -11.16 28.27 -4.88
N GLN A 976 -12.10 29.07 -5.42
CA GLN A 976 -12.85 28.67 -6.62
C GLN A 976 -11.94 28.51 -7.85
N GLU A 977 -10.86 29.29 -7.94
CA GLU A 977 -9.87 29.19 -9.00
C GLU A 977 -9.09 27.87 -8.95
N LEU A 978 -8.66 27.43 -7.75
CA LEU A 978 -8.03 26.13 -7.55
C LEU A 978 -8.98 24.97 -7.92
N LYS A 979 -10.26 25.07 -7.51
CA LYS A 979 -11.29 24.08 -7.85
C LYS A 979 -11.51 24.00 -9.36
N THR A 980 -11.54 25.13 -10.05
CA THR A 980 -11.68 25.20 -11.51
C THR A 980 -10.48 24.56 -12.20
N SER A 981 -9.27 24.95 -11.83
CA SER A 981 -8.02 24.42 -12.39
C SER A 981 -7.88 22.91 -12.19
N ALA A 982 -8.23 22.41 -11.00
CA ALA A 982 -8.17 20.98 -10.71
C ALA A 982 -9.19 20.17 -11.53
N LYS A 983 -10.38 20.73 -11.78
CA LYS A 983 -11.41 20.11 -12.63
C LYS A 983 -11.01 20.09 -14.10
N GLU A 984 -10.40 21.16 -14.60
CA GLU A 984 -9.86 21.22 -15.96
C GLU A 984 -8.74 20.20 -16.17
N ALA A 985 -7.82 20.07 -15.22
CA ALA A 985 -6.75 19.08 -15.26
C ALA A 985 -7.28 17.64 -15.26
N LEU A 986 -8.29 17.35 -14.43
CA LEU A 986 -8.97 16.05 -14.42
C LEU A 986 -9.65 15.77 -15.76
N THR A 987 -10.44 16.72 -16.26
CA THR A 987 -11.17 16.57 -17.54
C THR A 987 -10.21 16.30 -18.70
N THR A 988 -9.12 17.07 -18.77
CA THR A 988 -8.11 16.95 -19.83
C THR A 988 -7.39 15.60 -19.80
N SER A 989 -6.90 15.19 -18.63
CA SER A 989 -6.17 13.93 -18.47
C SER A 989 -7.08 12.70 -18.66
N ARG A 990 -8.31 12.76 -18.15
CA ARG A 990 -9.36 11.75 -18.37
C ARG A 990 -9.62 11.58 -19.86
N LYS A 991 -9.84 12.68 -20.59
CA LYS A 991 -10.06 12.66 -22.04
C LYS A 991 -8.89 12.03 -22.79
N ALA A 992 -7.66 12.46 -22.52
CA ALA A 992 -6.47 11.90 -23.17
C ALA A 992 -6.32 10.39 -22.96
N TYR A 993 -6.58 9.90 -21.75
CA TYR A 993 -6.54 8.48 -21.44
C TYR A 993 -7.56 7.68 -22.26
N TYR A 994 -8.83 8.09 -22.23
CA TYR A 994 -9.88 7.37 -22.95
C TYR A 994 -9.80 7.50 -24.48
N ASP A 995 -9.36 8.65 -25.01
CA ASP A 995 -9.14 8.83 -26.45
C ASP A 995 -8.08 7.80 -26.92
N TYR A 996 -7.03 7.57 -26.14
CA TYR A 996 -6.03 6.55 -26.44
C TYR A 996 -6.58 5.12 -26.31
N LEU A 997 -7.32 4.81 -25.23
CA LEU A 997 -7.94 3.49 -25.07
C LEU A 997 -8.98 3.16 -26.16
N ASN A 998 -9.51 4.16 -26.87
CA ASN A 998 -10.48 4.00 -27.95
C ASN A 998 -9.84 4.13 -29.34
N SER A 999 -8.51 4.14 -29.45
CA SER A 999 -7.82 4.16 -30.75
C SER A 999 -8.21 2.93 -31.60
N SER A 1000 -8.27 3.11 -32.92
CA SER A 1000 -8.45 2.03 -33.88
C SER A 1000 -7.19 1.16 -34.08
N ASP A 1001 -6.05 1.59 -33.54
CA ASP A 1001 -4.75 0.93 -33.78
C ASP A 1001 -4.58 -0.40 -33.02
N PHE A 1002 -5.37 -0.61 -31.97
CA PHE A 1002 -5.37 -1.83 -31.16
C PHE A 1002 -6.75 -2.06 -30.52
N SER A 1003 -6.99 -3.30 -30.09
CA SER A 1003 -8.18 -3.69 -29.34
C SER A 1003 -7.82 -4.13 -27.93
N ILE A 1004 -8.57 -3.60 -26.96
CA ILE A 1004 -8.52 -4.04 -25.56
C ILE A 1004 -9.60 -5.11 -25.35
N GLU A 1005 -9.23 -6.22 -24.73
CA GLU A 1005 -10.18 -7.27 -24.37
C GLU A 1005 -11.28 -6.73 -23.45
N ARG A 1006 -12.54 -7.06 -23.77
CA ARG A 1006 -13.71 -6.54 -23.05
C ARG A 1006 -13.67 -6.85 -21.54
N ASN A 1007 -13.20 -8.03 -21.14
CA ASN A 1007 -13.19 -8.41 -19.72
C ASN A 1007 -11.92 -7.97 -18.97
N SER A 1008 -11.01 -7.24 -19.62
CA SER A 1008 -9.74 -6.82 -19.00
C SER A 1008 -9.92 -5.92 -17.79
N GLU A 1009 -8.88 -5.81 -16.98
CA GLU A 1009 -8.76 -4.84 -15.89
C GLU A 1009 -8.17 -3.49 -16.36
N ILE A 1010 -7.92 -3.31 -17.66
CA ILE A 1010 -7.49 -2.01 -18.21
C ILE A 1010 -8.67 -1.03 -18.18
N ARG A 1011 -9.86 -1.50 -18.58
CA ARG A 1011 -11.09 -0.73 -18.58
C ARG A 1011 -12.10 -1.33 -17.61
N GLN A 1012 -12.64 -0.51 -16.71
CA GLN A 1012 -13.79 -0.87 -15.93
C GLN A 1012 -15.01 -0.89 -16.86
N LEU A 1013 -15.62 -2.07 -17.04
CA LEU A 1013 -16.88 -2.22 -17.76
C LEU A 1013 -18.05 -2.30 -16.80
N ALA A 1014 -19.14 -1.64 -17.18
CA ALA A 1014 -20.40 -1.66 -16.47
C ALA A 1014 -20.98 -3.09 -16.34
N SER A 1015 -20.79 -3.92 -17.37
CA SER A 1015 -21.17 -5.34 -17.37
C SER A 1015 -20.55 -6.19 -16.25
N LYS A 1016 -19.46 -5.74 -15.59
CA LYS A 1016 -18.93 -6.42 -14.40
C LYS A 1016 -19.92 -6.40 -13.20
N TYR A 1017 -20.98 -5.60 -13.27
CA TYR A 1017 -22.01 -5.47 -12.24
C TYR A 1017 -23.24 -6.38 -12.42
N THR A 1018 -23.28 -7.26 -13.43
CA THR A 1018 -24.49 -8.03 -13.79
C THR A 1018 -24.80 -9.23 -12.89
N ASN A 1019 -23.86 -9.67 -12.05
CA ASN A 1019 -24.00 -10.85 -11.19
C ASN A 1019 -24.16 -10.45 -9.71
N TYR A 1020 -24.95 -9.40 -9.45
CA TYR A 1020 -25.09 -8.80 -8.11
C TYR A 1020 -25.68 -9.75 -7.04
N GLU A 1021 -26.35 -10.82 -7.47
CA GLU A 1021 -27.01 -11.79 -6.57
C GLU A 1021 -26.09 -12.96 -6.14
N ASP A 1022 -24.99 -13.21 -6.85
CA ASP A 1022 -23.97 -14.20 -6.46
C ASP A 1022 -22.95 -13.56 -5.50
N TYR A 1023 -23.34 -13.41 -4.24
CA TYR A 1023 -22.50 -12.87 -3.15
C TYR A 1023 -21.26 -13.73 -2.85
N ASN A 1024 -21.23 -14.95 -3.37
CA ASN A 1024 -20.22 -15.95 -3.02
C ASN A 1024 -19.14 -16.05 -4.11
N ASN A 1025 -17.99 -15.43 -3.81
CA ASN A 1025 -16.64 -15.80 -4.26
C ASN A 1025 -15.93 -14.98 -5.36
N GLN A 1026 -16.52 -14.01 -6.06
CA GLN A 1026 -15.75 -13.21 -7.08
C GLN A 1026 -16.08 -11.70 -7.18
N GLY A 1027 -16.99 -11.14 -6.37
CA GLY A 1027 -17.73 -9.92 -6.72
C GLY A 1027 -16.94 -8.59 -6.75
N PHE A 1028 -16.61 -8.12 -7.96
CA PHE A 1028 -16.27 -6.74 -8.32
C PHE A 1028 -17.44 -5.77 -8.00
N GLN A 1029 -17.79 -5.58 -6.73
CA GLN A 1029 -18.82 -4.62 -6.32
C GLN A 1029 -18.23 -3.23 -6.06
N PRO A 1030 -19.02 -2.15 -6.23
CA PRO A 1030 -18.59 -0.78 -5.96
C PRO A 1030 -17.93 -0.61 -4.58
N PHE A 1031 -18.57 -1.13 -3.53
CA PHE A 1031 -18.01 -1.10 -2.17
C PHE A 1031 -16.66 -1.82 -2.06
N HIS A 1032 -16.49 -3.00 -2.63
CA HIS A 1032 -15.25 -3.79 -2.49
C HIS A 1032 -14.02 -3.13 -3.13
N ILE A 1033 -14.21 -2.43 -4.25
CA ILE A 1033 -13.11 -1.70 -4.90
C ILE A 1033 -12.71 -0.48 -4.05
N ALA A 1034 -13.68 0.29 -3.55
CA ALA A 1034 -13.42 1.41 -2.64
C ALA A 1034 -12.79 0.93 -1.31
N TYR A 1035 -13.25 -0.22 -0.79
CA TYR A 1035 -12.70 -0.87 0.39
C TYR A 1035 -11.23 -1.25 0.19
N LEU A 1036 -10.88 -1.88 -0.93
CA LEU A 1036 -9.49 -2.24 -1.24
C LEU A 1036 -8.60 -1.00 -1.29
N TYR A 1037 -9.01 0.03 -2.03
CA TYR A 1037 -8.22 1.26 -2.12
C TYR A 1037 -8.08 1.95 -0.76
N GLY A 1038 -9.16 2.03 0.02
CA GLY A 1038 -9.13 2.58 1.37
C GLY A 1038 -8.24 1.80 2.34
N GLU A 1039 -8.14 0.47 2.20
CA GLU A 1039 -7.23 -0.34 3.02
C GLU A 1039 -5.77 -0.03 2.66
N LEU A 1040 -5.43 0.08 1.37
CA LEU A 1040 -4.07 0.45 0.92
C LEU A 1040 -3.64 1.83 1.42
N VAL A 1041 -4.53 2.82 1.31
CA VAL A 1041 -4.29 4.18 1.81
C VAL A 1041 -4.13 4.19 3.32
N SER A 1042 -5.03 3.53 4.06
CA SER A 1042 -4.96 3.50 5.54
C SER A 1042 -3.71 2.82 6.08
N LEU A 1043 -3.23 1.75 5.44
CA LEU A 1043 -1.97 1.10 5.77
C LEU A 1043 -0.78 2.03 5.55
N THR A 1044 -0.77 2.73 4.42
CA THR A 1044 0.29 3.68 4.05
C THR A 1044 0.34 4.85 5.03
N ASP A 1045 -0.79 5.51 5.27
CA ASP A 1045 -0.88 6.69 6.14
C ASP A 1045 -0.56 6.35 7.60
N THR A 1046 -1.04 5.20 8.08
CA THR A 1046 -0.77 4.77 9.46
C THR A 1046 0.70 4.39 9.64
N MET A 1047 1.30 3.68 8.68
CA MET A 1047 2.72 3.33 8.73
C MET A 1047 3.61 4.56 8.60
N ASN A 1048 3.26 5.50 7.72
CA ASN A 1048 3.98 6.77 7.58
C ASN A 1048 3.95 7.58 8.87
N TRP A 1049 2.76 7.70 9.50
CA TRP A 1049 2.65 8.35 10.79
C TRP A 1049 3.49 7.67 11.88
N LEU A 1050 3.43 6.33 11.99
CA LEU A 1050 4.25 5.60 12.95
C LEU A 1050 5.74 5.80 12.69
N TYR A 1051 6.14 5.71 11.42
CA TYR A 1051 7.52 5.85 11.01
C TYR A 1051 8.05 7.24 11.37
N ASP A 1052 7.37 8.30 10.95
CA ASP A 1052 7.80 9.68 11.18
C ASP A 1052 7.73 10.09 12.66
N SER A 1053 6.76 9.55 13.42
CA SER A 1053 6.56 9.94 14.82
C SER A 1053 7.44 9.16 15.80
N TYR A 1054 7.75 7.88 15.50
CA TYR A 1054 8.34 6.96 16.51
C TYR A 1054 9.54 6.14 16.04
N ILE A 1055 9.77 5.99 14.73
CA ILE A 1055 10.83 5.11 14.20
C ILE A 1055 11.98 5.90 13.59
N LYS A 1056 11.68 6.82 12.67
CA LYS A 1056 12.66 7.62 11.90
C LYS A 1056 13.35 8.60 12.81
N GLU A 1057 14.68 8.53 12.94
CA GLU A 1057 15.50 9.41 13.80
C GLU A 1057 15.31 10.89 13.52
#